data_AF-A0A821XAB9-F1
#
_entry.id   AF-A0A821XAB9-F1
#
_cell.length_a   1.000
_cell.length_b   1.000
_cell.length_c   1.000
_cell.angle_alpha   90.00
_cell.angle_beta   90.00
_cell.angle_gamma   90.00
#
_symmetry.space_group_name_H-M   'P 1'
#
loop_
_entity.id
_entity.type
_entity.pdbx_description
1 polymer ?
#
loop_
_entity_poly.entity_id
_entity_poly.type
_entity_poly.pdbx_seq_one_letter_code
_entity_poly.pdbx_strand_id
1 'polypeptide(L)'
;MSSSNNLLSRAKLHGSEFVVKVNHRMLIEKILARYSSDFVVCRELIQNADDAKATSFCFELSCESNGSRRGTLHNSIVTEIRAVNNGAIFSETDWERVASIAEGNTNIESVGQFGVGFFSVFSFSEEPIIKSGKQYMAFTWRNDSLTTYRCELPSAEHSNLTSINLKMRKTSTFKIKSISNMLLLNSFVSTAQTFSIANGPSMTLIHIDVIAKLNIDEEFHNQIKRILKKSLPSNVRIQLLYVPTNTISELQSISSDKIDLETQILNSLLPLKYYENPIIPSGRVFIGLGTHQTTGFGMHLCSHLIPTMERENLDMQDPHLEKWNKEILAATGQVVRFIYDQLIFDSDQLKHSLSAQFSTFSFQTSVPNDKIGLAILNGFFASKENVLVPVKQPTLPSRLPLVPSSEAFLAYSKYIHSFLSLPLVPLELSNNGLFNELKQRKLLQEVNYDVIKHTLQTCILLSNEFTGLLHWLCSTEVNNDKDFIESIFLTIRFRDNDNSPVITLEKIKHYDEINPSPLLPLPSNVIPSRIAIHISDEDFNKHLSLTPLTFDDLLNFYFLGNQKYLFKDRNKVAHLFNLISRYWTDIQLSRKDQMKKILSQIECIPTAKGMKLPKESYIRSQILSPDLPIITMNVVQHMNQINMDGMRVNNRRRIQLNNDSDDRVLDEFLKLIGCRTVHVQSFIAHQNTLSNTPKSIKDSCLIFIQYLIDSYKTMSEEDIAALKQTQCFAGTTIQSKNEIVGLFGPDELLFSEAAHQLKSNTVHIIFWPPDSIDSSIYHFLCSLGVREAPNLDDLIDMIAEDFKNQRFEQGASSYIIPPSLEFLAKNVEKHYPELWKKKTNRRAFLPAQWPANPSSRRANRKDNSIVLMSVEKIFKNSNPLCACPLPQVVALFKEHLDLSILGLKEKPSLKEAFEILMERKNVVLTSLEWTGSIFKFMNSLDGMGTELKEQISKLAFIPFQGCTNCYDSYLFK
;
A
#
# COMPACT_ATOMS: atom_id res chain seq x y z
N MET A 1 92.62 37.30 -12.43
CA MET A 1 91.69 38.39 -12.81
C MET A 1 92.38 39.63 -13.43
N SER A 2 93.71 39.77 -13.43
CA SER A 2 94.40 40.98 -13.93
C SER A 2 94.66 41.03 -15.46
N SER A 3 94.60 39.90 -16.19
CA SER A 3 94.85 39.87 -17.64
C SER A 3 93.62 40.28 -18.47
N SER A 4 92.42 39.89 -18.07
CA SER A 4 91.16 40.17 -18.78
C SER A 4 90.79 41.67 -18.77
N ASN A 5 91.00 42.34 -17.63
CA ASN A 5 90.76 43.78 -17.49
C ASN A 5 91.74 44.60 -18.34
N ASN A 6 92.96 44.10 -18.52
CA ASN A 6 93.98 44.76 -19.34
C ASN A 6 93.63 44.68 -20.84
N LEU A 7 93.07 43.55 -21.30
CA LEU A 7 92.57 43.38 -22.67
C LEU A 7 91.36 44.28 -22.98
N LEU A 8 90.39 44.37 -22.06
CA LEU A 8 89.22 45.24 -22.24
C LEU A 8 89.62 46.71 -22.36
N SER A 9 90.53 47.17 -21.50
CA SER A 9 91.04 48.55 -21.51
C SER A 9 91.75 48.86 -22.83
N ARG A 10 92.58 47.92 -23.30
CA ARG A 10 93.31 48.06 -24.57
C ARG A 10 92.39 48.02 -25.79
N ALA A 11 91.33 47.20 -25.76
CA ALA A 11 90.29 47.18 -26.79
C ALA A 11 89.48 48.48 -26.83
N LYS A 12 89.16 49.08 -25.68
CA LYS A 12 88.49 50.39 -25.63
C LYS A 12 89.36 51.55 -26.12
N LEU A 13 90.68 51.48 -25.92
CA LEU A 13 91.63 52.54 -26.32
C LEU A 13 92.06 52.48 -27.79
N HIS A 14 92.16 51.28 -28.36
CA HIS A 14 92.73 51.07 -29.70
C HIS A 14 91.81 50.32 -30.68
N GLY A 15 90.70 49.75 -30.21
CA GLY A 15 89.74 49.06 -31.06
C GLY A 15 88.78 50.02 -31.75
N SER A 16 88.27 49.60 -32.90
CA SER A 16 87.14 50.26 -33.53
C SER A 16 85.86 49.87 -32.80
N GLU A 17 85.06 50.86 -32.43
CA GLU A 17 83.75 50.62 -31.83
C GLU A 17 82.78 50.08 -32.88
N PHE A 18 82.20 48.91 -32.61
CA PHE A 18 81.09 48.37 -33.37
C PHE A 18 79.89 48.21 -32.44
N VAL A 19 78.80 48.91 -32.74
CA VAL A 19 77.53 48.68 -32.06
C VAL A 19 76.97 47.34 -32.51
N VAL A 20 76.60 46.50 -31.55
CA VAL A 20 75.94 45.22 -31.83
C VAL A 20 74.61 45.49 -32.56
N LYS A 21 74.48 44.99 -33.79
CA LYS A 21 73.27 45.15 -34.59
C LYS A 21 72.26 44.05 -34.27
N VAL A 22 70.97 44.40 -34.27
CA VAL A 22 69.86 43.45 -34.07
C VAL A 22 69.03 43.38 -35.35
N ASN A 23 68.76 42.17 -35.83
CA ASN A 23 67.78 41.95 -36.90
C ASN A 23 66.38 41.93 -36.27
N HIS A 24 65.62 43.01 -36.44
CA HIS A 24 64.30 43.16 -35.80
C HIS A 24 63.30 42.11 -36.29
N ARG A 25 63.38 41.72 -37.58
CA ARG A 25 62.50 40.70 -38.16
C ARG A 25 62.69 39.34 -37.50
N MET A 26 63.94 38.88 -37.42
CA MET A 26 64.29 37.62 -36.75
C MET A 26 64.01 37.65 -35.24
N LEU A 27 64.19 38.80 -34.59
CA LEU A 27 63.85 38.95 -33.18
C LEU A 27 62.34 38.81 -32.95
N ILE A 28 61.52 39.52 -33.75
CA ILE A 28 60.06 39.43 -33.64
C ILE A 28 59.57 38.03 -34.03
N GLU A 29 60.12 37.39 -35.06
CA GLU A 29 59.78 35.99 -35.40
C GLU A 29 60.10 35.03 -34.25
N LYS A 30 61.23 35.21 -33.56
CA LYS A 30 61.55 34.43 -32.35
C LYS A 30 60.61 34.74 -31.17
N ILE A 31 60.12 35.96 -31.06
CA ILE A 31 59.08 36.33 -30.08
C ILE A 31 57.77 35.63 -30.45
N LEU A 32 57.32 35.72 -31.71
CA LEU A 32 56.10 35.10 -32.21
C LEU A 32 56.15 33.57 -32.12
N ALA A 33 57.30 32.95 -32.32
CA ALA A 33 57.46 31.50 -32.15
C ALA A 33 57.19 31.02 -30.71
N ARG A 34 57.30 31.91 -29.71
CA ARG A 34 56.88 31.65 -28.33
C ARG A 34 55.38 31.88 -28.10
N TYR A 35 54.72 32.62 -28.99
CA TYR A 35 53.29 32.89 -28.99
C TYR A 35 52.57 32.00 -30.01
N SER A 36 52.65 30.69 -29.81
CA SER A 36 52.10 29.69 -30.74
C SER A 36 50.60 29.42 -30.58
N SER A 37 49.96 30.01 -29.57
CA SER A 37 48.53 29.80 -29.32
C SER A 37 47.64 30.73 -30.15
N ASP A 38 46.42 30.27 -30.39
CA ASP A 38 45.42 31.09 -31.04
C ASP A 38 45.01 32.27 -30.12
N PHE A 39 44.80 33.47 -30.67
CA PHE A 39 44.28 34.66 -29.97
C PHE A 39 45.19 35.36 -28.95
N VAL A 40 46.50 35.04 -28.91
CA VAL A 40 47.49 35.81 -28.13
C VAL A 40 47.35 37.32 -28.35
N VAL A 41 47.24 37.73 -29.62
CA VAL A 41 47.10 39.15 -29.99
C VAL A 41 45.93 39.78 -29.27
N CYS A 42 44.79 39.09 -29.25
CA CYS A 42 43.61 39.65 -28.63
C CYS A 42 43.75 39.78 -27.12
N ARG A 43 44.33 38.77 -26.46
CA ARG A 43 44.64 38.80 -25.02
C ARG A 43 45.56 39.96 -24.67
N GLU A 44 46.65 40.14 -25.41
CA GLU A 44 47.60 41.22 -25.17
C GLU A 44 46.97 42.61 -25.39
N LEU A 45 46.14 42.77 -26.42
CA LEU A 45 45.45 44.05 -26.67
C LEU A 45 44.40 44.38 -25.60
N ILE A 46 43.64 43.38 -25.14
CA ILE A 46 42.68 43.57 -24.05
C ILE A 46 43.42 43.93 -22.76
N GLN A 47 44.51 43.22 -22.43
CA GLN A 47 45.30 43.51 -21.23
C GLN A 47 45.91 44.91 -21.27
N ASN A 48 46.43 45.35 -22.43
CA ASN A 48 46.94 46.71 -22.57
C ASN A 48 45.84 47.77 -22.36
N ALA A 49 44.61 47.49 -22.79
CA ALA A 49 43.48 48.38 -22.53
C ALA A 49 43.08 48.39 -21.05
N ASP A 50 43.12 47.23 -20.38
CA ASP A 50 42.88 47.12 -18.93
C ASP A 50 43.97 47.85 -18.11
N ASP A 51 45.25 47.70 -18.47
CA ASP A 51 46.37 48.44 -17.88
C ASP A 51 46.20 49.97 -18.08
N ALA A 52 45.52 50.39 -19.16
CA ALA A 52 45.11 51.77 -19.41
C ALA A 52 43.78 52.16 -18.73
N LYS A 53 43.21 51.30 -17.88
CA LYS A 53 41.95 51.49 -17.15
C LYS A 53 40.73 51.69 -18.06
N ALA A 54 40.70 51.03 -19.22
CA ALA A 54 39.54 51.04 -20.10
C ALA A 54 38.34 50.36 -19.42
N THR A 55 37.16 50.97 -19.53
CA THR A 55 35.89 50.35 -19.09
C THR A 55 35.15 49.65 -20.24
N SER A 56 35.62 49.84 -21.48
CA SER A 56 35.08 49.25 -22.69
C SER A 56 36.21 48.92 -23.67
N PHE A 57 36.13 47.72 -24.23
CA PHE A 57 37.02 47.23 -25.27
C PHE A 57 36.17 46.54 -26.35
N CYS A 58 36.45 46.82 -27.62
CA CYS A 58 35.73 46.27 -28.76
C CYS A 58 36.71 45.77 -29.83
N PHE A 59 36.43 44.58 -30.38
CA PHE A 59 37.00 44.16 -31.66
C PHE A 59 35.96 44.38 -32.76
N GLU A 60 36.28 45.28 -33.68
CA GLU A 60 35.55 45.47 -34.92
C GLU A 60 36.21 44.57 -35.99
N LEU A 61 35.44 43.63 -36.55
CA LEU A 61 35.90 42.71 -37.58
C LEU A 61 35.32 43.12 -38.93
N SER A 62 36.19 43.37 -39.90
CA SER A 62 35.82 43.51 -41.30
C SER A 62 35.96 42.16 -41.99
N CYS A 63 34.88 41.67 -42.61
CA CYS A 63 34.84 40.35 -43.24
C CYS A 63 34.41 40.42 -44.71
N GLU A 64 34.94 39.52 -45.55
CA GLU A 64 34.42 39.28 -46.89
C GLU A 64 33.13 38.44 -46.82
N SER A 65 32.06 38.91 -47.46
CA SER A 65 30.75 38.29 -47.41
C SER A 65 30.66 37.05 -48.31
N ASN A 66 30.88 35.86 -47.76
CA ASN A 66 30.54 34.60 -48.44
C ASN A 66 29.09 34.19 -48.14
N GLY A 67 28.12 34.90 -48.73
CA GLY A 67 26.73 34.46 -48.98
C GLY A 67 25.92 33.81 -47.84
N SER A 68 26.41 33.83 -46.59
CA SER A 68 25.83 33.10 -45.47
C SER A 68 24.90 34.04 -44.70
N ARG A 69 23.76 33.47 -44.29
CA ARG A 69 22.65 34.16 -43.62
C ARG A 69 23.16 35.12 -42.54
N ARG A 70 22.58 36.32 -42.48
CA ARG A 70 22.75 37.28 -41.36
C ARG A 70 22.74 36.52 -40.03
N GLY A 71 23.86 36.53 -39.29
CA GLY A 71 23.90 36.05 -37.91
C GLY A 71 24.99 35.04 -37.54
N THR A 72 25.74 34.44 -38.47
CA THR A 72 26.81 33.49 -38.12
C THR A 72 28.18 33.93 -38.64
N LEU A 73 29.06 34.39 -37.73
CA LEU A 73 30.49 34.71 -37.99
C LEU A 73 31.35 33.48 -38.31
N HIS A 74 30.79 32.27 -38.20
CA HIS A 74 31.52 31.02 -38.39
C HIS A 74 32.00 30.88 -39.84
N ASN A 75 33.30 30.66 -40.03
CA ASN A 75 33.96 30.53 -41.33
C ASN A 75 33.97 31.81 -42.20
N SER A 76 33.62 32.98 -41.66
CA SER A 76 33.84 34.24 -42.37
C SER A 76 35.34 34.53 -42.52
N ILE A 77 35.74 35.07 -43.67
CA ILE A 77 37.12 35.48 -43.93
C ILE A 77 37.30 36.90 -43.37
N VAL A 78 38.18 37.05 -42.37
CA VAL A 78 38.48 38.35 -41.76
C VAL A 78 39.60 39.04 -42.55
N THR A 79 39.36 40.28 -42.97
CA THR A 79 40.32 41.10 -43.75
C THR A 79 41.01 42.17 -42.90
N GLU A 80 40.31 42.71 -41.90
CA GLU A 80 40.86 43.69 -40.97
C GLU A 80 40.27 43.47 -39.57
N ILE A 81 41.11 43.66 -38.55
CA ILE A 81 40.72 43.70 -37.16
C ILE A 81 41.06 45.08 -36.62
N ARG A 82 40.07 45.76 -36.04
CA ARG A 82 40.27 47.02 -35.34
C ARG A 82 39.93 46.85 -33.86
N ALA A 83 40.93 46.98 -33.01
CA ALA A 83 40.78 46.95 -31.56
C ALA A 83 40.56 48.37 -31.04
N VAL A 84 39.47 48.62 -30.33
CA VAL A 84 39.10 49.96 -29.85
C VAL A 84 38.86 49.91 -28.35
N ASN A 85 39.42 50.85 -27.60
CA ASN A 85 39.16 50.97 -26.17
C ASN A 85 39.02 52.44 -25.74
N ASN A 86 38.40 52.63 -24.57
CA ASN A 86 38.19 53.95 -23.96
C ASN A 86 39.10 54.20 -22.74
N GLY A 87 40.25 53.53 -22.67
CA GLY A 87 41.23 53.74 -21.62
C GLY A 87 41.96 55.07 -21.75
N ALA A 88 42.96 55.27 -20.89
CA ALA A 88 43.81 56.45 -20.92
C ALA A 88 44.49 56.63 -22.29
N ILE A 89 44.51 57.88 -22.76
CA ILE A 89 45.23 58.27 -23.98
C ILE A 89 46.73 58.10 -23.74
N PHE A 90 47.46 57.67 -24.78
CA PHE A 90 48.90 57.47 -24.70
C PHE A 90 49.64 58.77 -24.29
N SER A 91 50.44 58.67 -23.23
CA SER A 91 51.41 59.70 -22.84
C SER A 91 52.66 59.62 -23.73
N GLU A 92 53.54 60.63 -23.65
CA GLU A 92 54.84 60.60 -24.34
C GLU A 92 55.65 59.33 -24.01
N THR A 93 55.64 58.92 -22.74
CA THR A 93 56.34 57.70 -22.31
C THR A 93 55.70 56.42 -22.86
N ASP A 94 54.39 56.40 -23.14
CA ASP A 94 53.73 55.24 -23.74
C ASP A 94 54.11 55.12 -25.23
N TRP A 95 54.21 56.25 -25.94
CA TRP A 95 54.67 56.29 -27.33
C TRP A 95 56.13 55.85 -27.47
N GLU A 96 57.01 56.23 -26.56
CA GLU A 96 58.39 55.75 -26.53
C GLU A 96 58.44 54.25 -26.24
N ARG A 97 57.71 53.78 -25.22
CA ARG A 97 57.68 52.36 -24.84
C ARG A 97 57.13 51.45 -25.92
N VAL A 98 56.06 51.83 -26.62
CA VAL A 98 55.50 50.98 -27.68
C VAL A 98 56.43 50.84 -28.90
N ALA A 99 57.37 51.78 -29.07
CA ALA A 99 58.41 51.71 -30.10
C ALA A 99 59.66 50.93 -29.66
N SER A 100 59.87 50.73 -28.35
CA SER A 100 60.96 49.94 -27.75
C SER A 100 60.60 48.46 -27.59
N ILE A 101 61.47 47.55 -28.05
CA ILE A 101 61.31 46.12 -27.77
C ILE A 101 61.95 45.80 -26.41
N ALA A 102 61.24 45.03 -25.57
CA ALA A 102 61.70 44.55 -24.26
C ALA A 102 61.76 45.60 -23.14
N GLU A 103 60.97 46.68 -23.26
CA GLU A 103 60.83 47.73 -22.26
C GLU A 103 59.39 47.76 -21.70
N GLY A 104 59.15 47.03 -20.60
CA GLY A 104 57.81 46.84 -20.05
C GLY A 104 57.37 47.89 -19.02
N ASN A 105 56.12 47.78 -18.55
CA ASN A 105 55.57 48.67 -17.53
C ASN A 105 56.08 48.29 -16.14
N THR A 106 56.66 49.26 -15.44
CA THR A 106 57.23 49.09 -14.10
C THR A 106 56.19 49.16 -12.98
N ASN A 107 54.93 49.51 -13.29
CA ASN A 107 53.85 49.57 -12.30
C ASN A 107 53.50 48.15 -11.77
N ILE A 108 53.40 48.02 -10.45
CA ILE A 108 53.07 46.77 -9.75
C ILE A 108 51.66 46.29 -10.11
N GLU A 109 50.74 47.22 -10.35
CA GLU A 109 49.34 46.91 -10.72
C GLU A 109 49.16 46.51 -12.18
N SER A 110 50.15 46.79 -13.04
CA SER A 110 50.11 46.41 -14.46
C SER A 110 50.58 44.97 -14.68
N VAL A 111 49.87 44.24 -15.54
CA VAL A 111 50.22 42.86 -15.90
C VAL A 111 51.39 42.85 -16.91
N GLY A 112 51.54 43.92 -17.70
CA GLY A 112 52.58 44.21 -18.71
C GLY A 112 54.05 44.27 -18.26
N GLN A 113 54.74 43.18 -17.93
CA GLN A 113 56.12 43.24 -17.38
C GLN A 113 57.26 43.32 -18.42
N PHE A 114 57.15 42.62 -19.55
CA PHE A 114 58.31 42.38 -20.43
C PHE A 114 58.40 43.32 -21.64
N GLY A 115 57.37 44.11 -21.94
CA GLY A 115 57.41 45.05 -23.08
C GLY A 115 57.53 44.38 -24.45
N VAL A 116 57.12 43.12 -24.57
CA VAL A 116 57.14 42.35 -25.84
C VAL A 116 55.73 41.97 -26.33
N GLY A 117 54.71 42.11 -25.47
CA GLY A 117 53.35 41.65 -25.74
C GLY A 117 52.68 42.38 -26.91
N PHE A 118 52.87 43.69 -27.04
CA PHE A 118 52.35 44.46 -28.18
C PHE A 118 52.85 43.91 -29.52
N PHE A 119 54.11 43.46 -29.61
CA PHE A 119 54.67 42.93 -30.86
C PHE A 119 54.03 41.61 -31.31
N SER A 120 53.17 40.99 -30.49
CA SER A 120 52.32 39.88 -30.95
C SER A 120 51.39 40.27 -32.10
N VAL A 121 51.01 41.55 -32.25
CA VAL A 121 50.18 42.04 -33.37
C VAL A 121 50.80 41.77 -34.74
N PHE A 122 52.12 41.60 -34.80
CA PHE A 122 52.83 41.19 -36.02
C PHE A 122 52.58 39.73 -36.39
N SER A 123 51.82 38.93 -35.63
CA SER A 123 51.26 37.68 -36.16
C SER A 123 50.11 37.93 -37.15
N PHE A 124 49.36 39.02 -36.95
CA PHE A 124 48.17 39.35 -37.74
C PHE A 124 48.45 40.38 -38.84
N SER A 125 49.31 41.38 -38.60
CA SER A 125 49.54 42.48 -39.54
C SER A 125 51.03 42.74 -39.80
N GLU A 126 51.40 43.16 -41.01
CA GLU A 126 52.77 43.67 -41.30
C GLU A 126 52.90 45.18 -41.02
N GLU A 127 51.76 45.88 -40.94
CA GLU A 127 51.68 47.34 -40.90
C GLU A 127 50.66 47.83 -39.85
N PRO A 128 50.84 47.49 -38.56
CA PRO A 128 49.91 47.92 -37.52
C PRO A 128 49.94 49.45 -37.36
N ILE A 129 48.76 50.04 -37.14
CA ILE A 129 48.59 51.48 -36.91
C ILE A 129 47.89 51.71 -35.58
N ILE A 130 48.48 52.53 -34.72
CA ILE A 130 47.90 52.94 -33.43
C ILE A 130 47.41 54.37 -33.56
N LYS A 131 46.16 54.66 -33.17
CA LYS A 131 45.61 56.01 -33.01
C LYS A 131 45.25 56.22 -31.54
N SER A 132 45.69 57.31 -30.93
CA SER A 132 45.33 57.65 -29.54
C SER A 132 45.35 59.18 -29.36
N GLY A 133 44.23 59.75 -28.92
CA GLY A 133 44.12 61.20 -28.73
C GLY A 133 44.18 61.97 -30.06
N LYS A 134 45.23 62.80 -30.18
CA LYS A 134 45.48 63.65 -31.36
C LYS A 134 46.53 63.07 -32.29
N GLN A 135 47.09 61.91 -31.99
CA GLN A 135 48.27 61.39 -32.67
C GLN A 135 48.05 59.95 -33.12
N TYR A 136 48.85 59.55 -34.11
CA TYR A 136 48.94 58.17 -34.54
C TYR A 136 50.38 57.75 -34.78
N MET A 137 50.62 56.44 -34.70
CA MET A 137 51.88 55.80 -35.00
C MET A 137 51.67 54.66 -35.99
N ALA A 138 52.45 54.64 -37.07
CA ALA A 138 52.45 53.58 -38.07
C ALA A 138 53.79 52.81 -38.03
N PHE A 139 53.71 51.48 -38.04
CA PHE A 139 54.87 50.60 -38.11
C PHE A 139 55.11 50.14 -39.55
N THR A 140 56.38 50.18 -39.99
CA THR A 140 56.77 49.77 -41.34
C THR A 140 58.10 49.01 -41.34
N TRP A 141 58.23 48.04 -42.24
CA TRP A 141 59.49 47.33 -42.44
C TRP A 141 60.35 48.02 -43.51
N ARG A 142 61.61 48.30 -43.17
CA ARG A 142 62.67 48.65 -44.13
C ARG A 142 63.70 47.53 -44.11
N ASN A 143 63.64 46.64 -45.10
CA ASN A 143 64.37 45.37 -45.10
C ASN A 143 64.04 44.56 -43.83
N ASP A 144 65.06 44.28 -42.99
CA ASP A 144 64.94 43.54 -41.73
C ASP A 144 64.82 44.44 -40.49
N SER A 145 64.73 45.77 -40.68
CA SER A 145 64.62 46.76 -39.60
C SER A 145 63.20 47.33 -39.53
N LEU A 146 62.55 47.15 -38.39
CA LEU A 146 61.26 47.77 -38.08
C LEU A 146 61.45 49.26 -37.75
N THR A 147 60.65 50.14 -38.38
CA THR A 147 60.68 51.60 -38.18
C THR A 147 59.27 52.12 -37.89
N THR A 148 59.15 53.09 -36.98
CA THR A 148 57.89 53.74 -36.61
C THR A 148 57.84 55.19 -37.11
N TYR A 149 56.67 55.66 -37.56
CA TYR A 149 56.42 57.08 -37.83
C TYR A 149 55.27 57.57 -36.96
N ARG A 150 55.49 58.66 -36.23
CA ARG A 150 54.49 59.31 -35.38
C ARG A 150 54.12 60.66 -35.94
N CYS A 151 52.82 60.93 -36.07
CA CYS A 151 52.27 62.15 -36.65
C CYS A 151 51.01 62.61 -35.90
N GLU A 152 50.62 63.87 -36.08
CA GLU A 152 49.33 64.38 -35.62
C GLU A 152 48.21 63.95 -36.58
N LEU A 153 47.06 63.58 -36.02
CA LEU A 153 45.85 63.26 -36.77
C LEU A 153 45.16 64.55 -37.25
N PRO A 154 44.43 64.52 -38.39
CA PRO A 154 43.55 65.62 -38.76
C PRO A 154 42.54 65.91 -37.64
N SER A 155 42.18 67.18 -37.42
CA SER A 155 41.30 67.58 -36.30
C SER A 155 39.94 66.88 -36.28
N ALA A 156 39.43 66.44 -37.44
CA ALA A 156 38.19 65.67 -37.57
C ALA A 156 38.29 64.21 -37.06
N GLU A 157 39.51 63.68 -36.91
CA GLU A 157 39.79 62.31 -36.45
C GLU A 157 40.27 62.26 -34.99
N HIS A 158 40.33 63.41 -34.29
CA HIS A 158 40.70 63.45 -32.87
C HIS A 158 39.66 62.69 -32.05
N SER A 159 40.13 61.80 -31.19
CA SER A 159 39.25 60.95 -30.38
C SER A 159 39.86 60.66 -29.02
N ASN A 160 39.01 60.55 -28.00
CA ASN A 160 39.42 60.07 -26.68
C ASN A 160 39.58 58.54 -26.62
N LEU A 161 39.32 57.84 -27.73
CA LEU A 161 39.51 56.41 -27.85
C LEU A 161 40.91 56.09 -28.37
N THR A 162 41.45 54.96 -27.92
CA THR A 162 42.63 54.35 -28.52
C THR A 162 42.17 53.25 -29.47
N SER A 163 42.63 53.30 -30.74
CA SER A 163 42.35 52.24 -31.72
C SER A 163 43.61 51.70 -32.36
N ILE A 164 43.69 50.37 -32.48
CA ILE A 164 44.78 49.65 -33.14
C ILE A 164 44.20 48.92 -34.35
N ASN A 165 44.61 49.35 -35.54
CA ASN A 165 44.17 48.80 -36.81
C ASN A 165 45.18 47.75 -37.29
N LEU A 166 44.68 46.54 -37.53
CA LEU A 166 45.46 45.38 -37.94
C LEU A 166 44.89 44.83 -39.25
N LYS A 167 45.52 45.19 -40.36
CA LYS A 167 45.22 44.58 -41.66
C LYS A 167 45.80 43.17 -41.73
N MET A 168 44.98 42.18 -42.07
CA MET A 168 45.36 40.77 -42.00
C MET A 168 46.41 40.39 -43.06
N ARG A 169 47.48 39.69 -42.66
CA ARG A 169 48.56 39.19 -43.53
C ARG A 169 48.10 38.16 -44.55
N LYS A 170 47.25 37.23 -44.09
CA LYS A 170 46.64 36.14 -44.87
C LYS A 170 45.19 36.01 -44.41
N THR A 171 44.29 35.65 -45.32
CA THR A 171 42.89 35.42 -45.03
C THR A 171 42.73 34.26 -44.04
N SER A 172 42.38 34.58 -42.79
CA SER A 172 42.10 33.60 -41.74
C SER A 172 40.60 33.48 -41.54
N THR A 173 40.10 32.25 -41.44
CA THR A 173 38.70 31.98 -41.14
C THR A 173 38.44 32.17 -39.66
N PHE A 174 37.43 32.97 -39.32
CA PHE A 174 36.99 33.12 -37.94
C PHE A 174 36.32 31.82 -37.44
N LYS A 175 36.83 31.25 -36.36
CA LYS A 175 36.26 30.07 -35.70
C LYS A 175 35.53 30.50 -34.42
N ILE A 176 34.24 30.16 -34.29
CA ILE A 176 33.41 30.60 -33.14
C ILE A 176 33.82 29.95 -31.82
N LYS A 177 34.36 28.71 -31.84
CA LYS A 177 34.89 28.01 -30.64
C LYS A 177 35.99 28.79 -29.92
N SER A 178 36.48 29.88 -30.51
CA SER A 178 37.54 30.72 -30.02
C SER A 178 37.12 31.86 -29.09
N ILE A 179 35.84 32.28 -29.10
CA ILE A 179 35.36 33.43 -28.31
C ILE A 179 35.30 33.09 -26.81
N SER A 180 35.03 31.83 -26.45
CA SER A 180 34.92 31.36 -25.06
C SER A 180 36.23 31.51 -24.26
N ASN A 181 37.40 31.57 -24.91
CA ASN A 181 38.68 31.81 -24.25
C ASN A 181 39.06 33.30 -24.16
N MET A 182 38.26 34.18 -24.77
CA MET A 182 38.50 35.63 -24.79
C MET A 182 37.66 36.39 -23.76
N LEU A 183 36.89 35.67 -22.94
CA LEU A 183 36.07 36.27 -21.89
C LEU A 183 36.98 36.81 -20.79
N LEU A 184 36.93 38.13 -20.66
CA LEU A 184 37.69 38.90 -19.70
C LEU A 184 36.91 38.97 -18.39
N LEU A 185 37.42 38.30 -17.36
CA LEU A 185 36.95 38.47 -15.98
C LEU A 185 38.02 39.25 -15.22
N ASN A 186 38.20 40.53 -15.57
CA ASN A 186 39.30 41.38 -15.06
C ASN A 186 39.35 41.46 -13.54
N SER A 187 38.21 41.34 -12.87
CA SER A 187 38.15 41.20 -11.43
C SER A 187 36.78 40.70 -11.00
N PHE A 188 36.77 39.97 -9.91
CA PHE A 188 35.54 39.64 -9.22
C PHE A 188 35.23 40.84 -8.31
N VAL A 189 34.31 41.73 -8.69
CA VAL A 189 34.14 43.05 -8.02
C VAL A 189 32.95 43.09 -7.07
N SER A 190 31.92 42.26 -7.31
CA SER A 190 30.69 42.21 -6.50
C SER A 190 30.57 40.87 -5.79
N THR A 191 29.90 40.80 -4.63
CA THR A 191 29.69 39.57 -3.84
C THR A 191 28.91 38.48 -4.59
N ALA A 192 28.12 38.88 -5.59
CA ALA A 192 27.51 38.00 -6.59
C ALA A 192 27.64 38.65 -7.97
N GLN A 193 28.02 37.87 -8.98
CA GLN A 193 28.16 38.32 -10.38
C GLN A 193 27.15 37.63 -11.27
N THR A 194 26.26 38.41 -11.88
CA THR A 194 25.28 37.90 -12.85
C THR A 194 25.80 38.11 -14.27
N PHE A 195 26.00 37.01 -14.99
CA PHE A 195 26.31 36.98 -16.42
C PHE A 195 25.00 36.82 -17.18
N SER A 196 24.70 37.76 -18.06
CA SER A 196 23.50 37.72 -18.90
C SER A 196 23.88 37.91 -20.36
N ILE A 197 23.28 37.12 -21.23
CA ILE A 197 23.34 37.37 -22.68
C ILE A 197 22.12 38.20 -23.06
N ALA A 198 22.31 39.18 -23.95
CA ALA A 198 21.22 40.03 -24.40
C ALA A 198 20.12 39.20 -25.08
N ASN A 199 18.91 39.20 -24.51
CA ASN A 199 17.77 38.34 -24.89
C ASN A 199 17.96 36.82 -24.62
N GLY A 200 18.96 36.43 -23.84
CA GLY A 200 19.29 35.05 -23.47
C GLY A 200 19.21 34.78 -21.96
N PRO A 201 19.61 33.56 -21.50
CA PRO A 201 19.61 33.21 -20.10
C PRO A 201 20.61 34.04 -19.28
N SER A 202 20.30 34.24 -18.00
CA SER A 202 21.18 34.88 -17.02
C SER A 202 21.59 33.89 -15.93
N MET A 203 22.81 34.02 -15.44
CA MET A 203 23.40 33.12 -14.45
C MET A 203 24.14 33.92 -13.40
N THR A 204 23.97 33.56 -12.13
CA THR A 204 24.63 34.25 -11.00
C THR A 204 25.68 33.34 -10.37
N LEU A 205 26.91 33.83 -10.27
CA LEU A 205 28.01 33.19 -9.54
C LEU A 205 28.25 33.92 -8.21
N ILE A 206 28.60 33.17 -7.17
CA ILE A 206 28.99 33.73 -5.88
C ILE A 206 30.48 34.06 -5.92
N HIS A 207 30.82 35.25 -5.43
CA HIS A 207 32.19 35.74 -5.32
C HIS A 207 32.63 35.85 -3.87
N ILE A 208 33.84 35.38 -3.59
CA ILE A 208 34.52 35.52 -2.33
C ILE A 208 35.84 36.24 -2.56
N ASP A 209 36.05 37.36 -1.86
CA ASP A 209 37.30 38.13 -1.87
C ASP A 209 37.94 38.08 -0.48
N VAL A 210 39.16 37.53 -0.42
CA VAL A 210 39.94 37.46 0.81
C VAL A 210 41.23 38.25 0.64
N ILE A 211 41.43 39.24 1.51
CA ILE A 211 42.67 40.00 1.58
C ILE A 211 43.59 39.32 2.61
N ALA A 212 44.70 38.76 2.15
CA ALA A 212 45.73 38.18 3.00
C ALA A 212 46.93 39.13 3.13
N LYS A 213 47.37 39.35 4.37
CA LYS A 213 48.60 40.12 4.65
C LYS A 213 49.81 39.20 4.49
N LEU A 214 50.82 39.67 3.79
CA LEU A 214 52.03 38.89 3.55
C LEU A 214 53.12 39.18 4.58
N ASN A 215 53.85 38.14 4.94
CA ASN A 215 55.11 38.24 5.67
C ASN A 215 56.21 37.63 4.81
N ILE A 216 57.04 38.48 4.21
CA ILE A 216 58.03 38.10 3.21
C ILE A 216 59.41 38.42 3.78
N ASP A 217 60.32 37.45 3.70
CA ASP A 217 61.72 37.68 4.06
C ASP A 217 62.40 38.59 3.03
N GLU A 218 63.32 39.45 3.51
CA GLU A 218 63.96 40.48 2.67
C GLU A 218 64.82 39.87 1.56
N GLU A 219 65.42 38.70 1.81
CA GLU A 219 66.24 37.99 0.83
C GLU A 219 65.40 37.51 -0.35
N PHE A 220 64.29 36.83 -0.09
CA PHE A 220 63.33 36.37 -1.10
C PHE A 220 62.71 37.54 -1.85
N HIS A 221 62.35 38.62 -1.16
CA HIS A 221 61.87 39.84 -1.82
C HIS A 221 62.89 40.38 -2.82
N ASN A 222 64.17 40.46 -2.43
CA ASN A 222 65.23 40.96 -3.29
C ASN A 222 65.50 40.02 -4.49
N GLN A 223 65.42 38.71 -4.30
CA GLN A 223 65.55 37.73 -5.39
C GLN A 223 64.40 37.85 -6.40
N ILE A 224 63.15 37.87 -5.93
CA ILE A 224 61.97 38.06 -6.78
C ILE A 224 62.03 39.41 -7.49
N LYS A 225 62.43 40.49 -6.81
CA LYS A 225 62.60 41.81 -7.43
C LYS A 225 63.65 41.82 -8.53
N ARG A 226 64.71 41.00 -8.43
CA ARG A 226 65.70 40.85 -9.50
C ARG A 226 65.13 40.14 -10.72
N ILE A 227 64.27 39.13 -10.52
CA ILE A 227 63.61 38.35 -11.57
C ILE A 227 62.50 39.18 -12.23
N LEU A 228 61.56 39.69 -11.44
CA LEU A 228 60.36 40.38 -11.93
C LEU A 228 60.58 41.85 -12.26
N LYS A 229 61.68 42.45 -11.80
CA LYS A 229 61.91 43.91 -11.82
C LYS A 229 60.84 44.72 -11.07
N LYS A 230 59.98 44.07 -10.30
CA LYS A 230 58.90 44.65 -9.49
C LYS A 230 59.04 44.22 -8.04
N SER A 231 58.72 45.10 -7.10
CA SER A 231 58.59 44.74 -5.69
C SER A 231 57.31 43.94 -5.47
N LEU A 232 57.39 42.91 -4.64
CA LEU A 232 56.21 42.17 -4.18
C LEU A 232 55.26 43.08 -3.38
N PRO A 233 53.94 42.89 -3.49
CA PRO A 233 52.96 43.67 -2.73
C PRO A 233 52.98 43.28 -1.24
N SER A 234 52.48 44.17 -0.37
CA SER A 234 52.36 43.90 1.08
C SER A 234 51.15 43.04 1.44
N ASN A 235 50.15 42.99 0.56
CA ASN A 235 48.94 42.19 0.70
C ASN A 235 48.64 41.53 -0.65
N VAL A 236 47.97 40.38 -0.59
CA VAL A 236 47.43 39.70 -1.78
C VAL A 236 45.94 39.51 -1.61
N ARG A 237 45.22 39.58 -2.73
CA ARG A 237 43.81 39.22 -2.80
C ARG A 237 43.68 37.84 -3.39
N ILE A 238 42.92 36.97 -2.72
CA ILE A 238 42.50 35.66 -3.20
C ILE A 238 41.01 35.78 -3.48
N GLN A 239 40.66 35.72 -4.76
CA GLN A 239 39.27 35.83 -5.21
C GLN A 239 38.81 34.51 -5.81
N LEU A 240 37.64 34.04 -5.39
CA LEU A 240 37.03 32.80 -5.86
C LEU A 240 35.64 33.06 -6.43
N LEU A 241 35.34 32.47 -7.59
CA LEU A 241 33.98 32.40 -8.14
C LEU A 241 33.49 30.96 -8.21
N TYR A 242 32.27 30.72 -7.73
CA TYR A 242 31.64 29.41 -7.80
C TYR A 242 30.14 29.48 -8.05
N VAL A 243 29.58 28.36 -8.50
CA VAL A 243 28.15 28.25 -8.81
C VAL A 243 27.38 27.96 -7.52
N PRO A 244 26.33 28.71 -7.19
CA PRO A 244 25.46 28.39 -6.07
C PRO A 244 24.66 27.11 -6.36
N THR A 245 24.35 26.35 -5.30
CA THR A 245 23.82 24.99 -5.38
C THR A 245 22.46 24.88 -6.07
N ASN A 246 21.58 25.87 -5.87
CA ASN A 246 20.28 25.95 -6.54
C ASN A 246 20.42 26.03 -8.06
N THR A 247 21.35 26.85 -8.56
CA THR A 247 21.60 27.01 -9.99
C THR A 247 22.16 25.72 -10.62
N ILE A 248 22.97 24.95 -9.91
CA ILE A 248 23.46 23.64 -10.42
C ILE A 248 22.28 22.69 -10.69
N SER A 249 21.31 22.65 -9.76
CA SER A 249 20.14 21.78 -9.88
C SER A 249 19.23 22.19 -11.06
N GLU A 250 19.07 23.49 -11.28
CA GLU A 250 18.33 24.03 -12.43
C GLU A 250 19.02 23.69 -13.75
N LEU A 251 20.34 23.83 -13.83
CA LEU A 251 21.13 23.56 -15.04
C LEU A 251 21.11 22.07 -15.43
N GLN A 252 21.06 21.14 -14.47
CA GLN A 252 20.94 19.71 -14.73
C GLN A 252 19.60 19.31 -15.36
N SER A 253 18.55 20.13 -15.21
CA SER A 253 17.23 19.88 -15.81
C SER A 253 17.16 20.24 -17.31
N ILE A 254 18.17 20.94 -17.83
CA ILE A 254 18.24 21.39 -19.21
C ILE A 254 18.85 20.27 -20.08
N SER A 255 18.10 19.77 -21.05
CA SER A 255 18.54 18.66 -21.90
C SER A 255 19.74 19.02 -22.80
N SER A 256 20.65 18.06 -23.00
CA SER A 256 21.89 18.18 -23.79
C SER A 256 21.67 18.53 -25.27
N ASP A 257 20.48 18.27 -25.80
CA ASP A 257 20.23 18.25 -27.25
C ASP A 257 19.88 19.61 -27.85
N LYS A 258 19.84 20.68 -27.04
CA LYS A 258 19.47 22.06 -27.47
C LYS A 258 20.41 23.15 -26.93
N ILE A 259 21.72 22.95 -26.94
CA ILE A 259 22.65 24.00 -26.50
C ILE A 259 22.92 24.96 -27.66
N ASP A 260 22.24 26.11 -27.65
CA ASP A 260 22.53 27.23 -28.54
C ASP A 260 23.89 27.89 -28.25
N LEU A 261 24.33 28.78 -29.14
CA LEU A 261 25.63 29.47 -29.01
C LEU A 261 25.73 30.28 -27.70
N GLU A 262 24.62 30.87 -27.27
CA GLU A 262 24.54 31.69 -26.06
C GLU A 262 24.78 30.83 -24.81
N THR A 263 24.14 29.67 -24.75
CA THR A 263 24.33 28.68 -23.69
C THR A 263 25.77 28.15 -23.69
N GLN A 264 26.40 27.91 -24.85
CA GLN A 264 27.82 27.51 -24.93
C GLN A 264 28.78 28.57 -24.35
N ILE A 265 28.49 29.86 -24.55
CA ILE A 265 29.29 30.96 -24.00
C ILE A 265 29.14 30.99 -22.47
N LEU A 266 27.92 30.94 -21.94
CA LEU A 266 27.69 30.90 -20.48
C LEU A 266 28.34 29.67 -19.83
N ASN A 267 28.31 28.52 -20.50
CA ASN A 267 28.93 27.30 -20.00
C ASN A 267 30.45 27.38 -19.92
N SER A 268 31.07 28.18 -20.78
CA SER A 268 32.52 28.41 -20.71
C SER A 268 32.93 29.26 -19.51
N LEU A 269 31.99 30.00 -18.90
CA LEU A 269 32.18 30.78 -17.68
C LEU A 269 31.92 29.98 -16.40
N LEU A 270 31.46 28.74 -16.53
CA LEU A 270 31.16 27.91 -15.38
C LEU A 270 32.41 27.15 -14.90
N PRO A 271 32.66 27.13 -13.59
CA PRO A 271 33.70 26.29 -13.02
C PRO A 271 33.25 24.83 -12.86
N LEU A 272 32.12 24.43 -13.46
CA LEU A 272 31.57 23.07 -13.44
C LEU A 272 31.02 22.70 -14.84
N LYS A 273 31.26 21.46 -15.25
CA LYS A 273 30.64 20.83 -16.43
C LYS A 273 29.44 19.99 -16.01
N TYR A 274 28.25 20.56 -16.14
CA TYR A 274 27.02 19.96 -15.61
C TYR A 274 26.30 18.98 -16.55
N TYR A 275 26.70 18.91 -17.83
CA TYR A 275 26.20 17.91 -18.80
C TYR A 275 26.90 16.56 -18.68
N GLU A 276 27.98 16.47 -17.92
CA GLU A 276 28.67 15.23 -17.63
C GLU A 276 28.04 14.61 -16.36
N ASN A 277 27.88 13.28 -16.35
CA ASN A 277 27.42 12.54 -15.17
C ASN A 277 28.50 11.53 -14.77
N PRO A 278 29.23 11.75 -13.65
CA PRO A 278 29.03 12.81 -12.66
C PRO A 278 29.45 14.21 -13.14
N ILE A 279 28.95 15.26 -12.47
CA ILE A 279 29.35 16.66 -12.73
C ILE A 279 30.86 16.78 -12.49
N ILE A 280 31.58 17.34 -13.47
CA ILE A 280 33.04 17.46 -13.44
C ILE A 280 33.47 18.90 -13.16
N PRO A 281 34.38 19.14 -12.20
CA PRO A 281 35.06 20.42 -12.03
C PRO A 281 35.75 20.94 -13.29
N SER A 282 35.54 22.22 -13.60
CA SER A 282 36.22 22.95 -14.68
C SER A 282 36.70 24.34 -14.28
N GLY A 283 36.92 24.55 -12.98
CA GLY A 283 37.52 25.76 -12.46
C GLY A 283 38.84 26.10 -13.16
N ARG A 284 39.08 27.40 -13.34
CA ARG A 284 40.21 27.97 -14.10
C ARG A 284 40.91 29.03 -13.27
N VAL A 285 42.22 29.16 -13.48
CA VAL A 285 43.01 30.23 -12.90
C VAL A 285 42.95 31.46 -13.79
N PHE A 286 42.76 32.63 -13.19
CA PHE A 286 42.71 33.94 -13.82
C PHE A 286 43.86 34.79 -13.29
N ILE A 287 44.51 35.50 -14.20
CA ILE A 287 45.63 36.42 -13.94
C ILE A 287 45.32 37.79 -14.58
N GLY A 288 44.05 38.21 -14.48
CA GLY A 288 43.41 39.25 -15.31
C GLY A 288 42.60 38.61 -16.45
N LEU A 289 43.23 37.72 -17.21
CA LEU A 289 42.60 36.87 -18.23
C LEU A 289 42.54 35.40 -17.79
N GLY A 290 41.57 34.65 -18.33
CA GLY A 290 41.47 33.20 -18.10
C GLY A 290 42.65 32.45 -18.72
N THR A 291 43.36 31.69 -17.90
CA THR A 291 44.48 30.83 -18.33
C THR A 291 43.99 29.47 -18.83
N HIS A 292 44.87 28.69 -19.48
CA HIS A 292 44.60 27.28 -19.79
C HIS A 292 44.67 26.39 -18.56
N GLN A 293 45.25 26.90 -17.47
CA GLN A 293 45.40 26.19 -16.23
C GLN A 293 44.07 26.07 -15.49
N THR A 294 43.68 24.84 -15.25
CA THR A 294 42.55 24.50 -14.39
C THR A 294 42.97 24.51 -12.92
N THR A 295 42.01 24.79 -12.03
CA THR A 295 42.23 24.77 -10.58
C THR A 295 42.18 23.36 -10.00
N GLY A 296 41.53 22.42 -10.69
CA GLY A 296 41.28 21.06 -10.20
C GLY A 296 40.08 20.94 -9.26
N PHE A 297 39.28 22.00 -9.08
CA PHE A 297 38.05 21.97 -8.28
C PHE A 297 37.01 22.93 -8.86
N GLY A 298 35.78 22.91 -8.34
CA GLY A 298 34.63 23.56 -8.96
C GLY A 298 34.54 25.08 -8.73
N MET A 299 35.67 25.78 -8.64
CA MET A 299 35.72 27.25 -8.53
C MET A 299 36.80 27.84 -9.44
N HIS A 300 36.51 29.02 -10.00
CA HIS A 300 37.53 29.85 -10.63
C HIS A 300 38.35 30.58 -9.56
N LEU A 301 39.64 30.76 -9.82
CA LEU A 301 40.59 31.42 -8.93
C LEU A 301 41.20 32.62 -9.62
N CYS A 302 41.10 33.81 -9.02
CA CYS A 302 41.88 34.99 -9.39
C CYS A 302 42.72 35.43 -8.20
N SER A 303 44.04 35.54 -8.38
CA SER A 303 44.96 35.97 -7.32
C SER A 303 46.26 36.51 -7.92
N HIS A 304 47.18 36.96 -7.07
CA HIS A 304 48.49 37.52 -7.47
C HIS A 304 49.48 36.40 -7.86
N LEU A 305 49.04 35.48 -8.72
CA LEU A 305 49.83 34.38 -9.24
C LEU A 305 50.70 34.86 -10.40
N ILE A 306 51.94 34.37 -10.45
CA ILE A 306 52.94 34.78 -11.44
C ILE A 306 52.85 33.84 -12.65
N PRO A 307 52.52 34.35 -13.84
CA PRO A 307 52.36 33.52 -15.02
C PRO A 307 53.68 33.29 -15.77
N THR A 308 53.67 32.36 -16.73
CA THR A 308 54.74 32.24 -17.73
C THR A 308 54.78 33.45 -18.67
N MET A 309 55.83 33.54 -19.50
CA MET A 309 55.99 34.60 -20.52
C MET A 309 54.79 34.72 -21.47
N GLU A 310 54.19 33.60 -21.85
CA GLU A 310 53.03 33.49 -22.76
C GLU A 310 51.70 33.80 -22.04
N ARG A 311 51.74 33.85 -20.70
CA ARG A 311 50.62 34.14 -19.81
C ARG A 311 49.45 33.17 -19.93
N GLU A 312 49.74 31.94 -20.31
CA GLU A 312 48.75 30.88 -20.50
C GLU A 312 48.69 29.92 -19.32
N ASN A 313 49.76 29.87 -18.53
CA ASN A 313 49.94 29.00 -17.39
C ASN A 313 50.73 29.73 -16.31
N LEU A 314 50.82 29.14 -15.12
CA LEU A 314 51.63 29.66 -14.02
C LEU A 314 53.09 29.23 -14.17
N ASP A 315 54.02 30.11 -13.81
CA ASP A 315 55.43 29.76 -13.77
C ASP A 315 55.70 28.88 -12.54
N MET A 316 56.01 27.62 -12.81
CA MET A 316 56.38 26.61 -11.83
C MET A 316 57.78 26.03 -12.12
N GLN A 317 58.56 26.70 -13.01
CA GLN A 317 59.89 26.27 -13.43
C GLN A 317 60.98 27.00 -12.64
N ASP A 318 60.85 28.32 -12.46
CA ASP A 318 61.76 29.06 -11.59
C ASP A 318 61.47 28.71 -10.12
N PRO A 319 62.47 28.27 -9.31
CA PRO A 319 62.22 27.83 -7.94
C PRO A 319 61.62 28.89 -7.02
N HIS A 320 61.89 30.18 -7.26
CA HIS A 320 61.44 31.28 -6.42
C HIS A 320 60.00 31.66 -6.79
N LEU A 321 59.71 31.70 -8.10
CA LEU A 321 58.35 31.91 -8.60
C LEU A 321 57.44 30.72 -8.24
N GLU A 322 57.95 29.49 -8.35
CA GLU A 322 57.23 28.27 -7.94
C GLU A 322 56.88 28.33 -6.45
N LYS A 323 57.81 28.75 -5.58
CA LYS A 323 57.55 28.92 -4.14
C LYS A 323 56.43 29.94 -3.90
N TRP A 324 56.53 31.13 -4.50
CA TRP A 324 55.49 32.16 -4.38
C TRP A 324 54.10 31.65 -4.80
N ASN A 325 54.02 31.04 -5.98
CA ASN A 325 52.77 30.50 -6.51
C ASN A 325 52.21 29.40 -5.61
N LYS A 326 53.04 28.46 -5.13
CA LYS A 326 52.60 27.39 -4.21
C LYS A 326 52.03 27.91 -2.90
N GLU A 327 52.65 28.92 -2.29
CA GLU A 327 52.16 29.50 -1.03
C GLU A 327 50.79 30.17 -1.20
N ILE A 328 50.58 30.91 -2.31
CA ILE A 328 49.28 31.51 -2.61
C ILE A 328 48.22 30.43 -2.90
N LEU A 329 48.59 29.39 -3.64
CA LEU A 329 47.71 28.26 -3.94
C LEU A 329 47.34 27.47 -2.68
N ALA A 330 48.28 27.27 -1.75
CA ALA A 330 48.02 26.65 -0.46
C ALA A 330 47.09 27.52 0.41
N ALA A 331 47.31 28.84 0.46
CA ALA A 331 46.39 29.77 1.12
C ALA A 331 45.00 29.74 0.49
N THR A 332 44.91 29.60 -0.84
CA THR A 332 43.63 29.41 -1.54
C THR A 332 42.92 28.14 -1.05
N GLY A 333 43.65 27.03 -0.89
CA GLY A 333 43.11 25.80 -0.31
C GLY A 333 42.46 26.01 1.07
N GLN A 334 43.10 26.79 1.94
CA GLN A 334 42.55 27.12 3.26
C GLN A 334 41.27 27.96 3.16
N VAL A 335 41.20 28.90 2.22
CA VAL A 335 39.98 29.66 1.94
C VAL A 335 38.87 28.71 1.44
N VAL A 336 39.18 27.80 0.52
CA VAL A 336 38.21 26.79 0.03
C VAL A 336 37.71 25.91 1.18
N ARG A 337 38.58 25.56 2.14
CA ARG A 337 38.20 24.82 3.34
C ARG A 337 37.23 25.61 4.22
N PHE A 338 37.50 26.90 4.42
CA PHE A 338 36.57 27.76 5.13
C PHE A 338 35.19 27.80 4.45
N ILE A 339 35.15 27.92 3.13
CA ILE A 339 33.89 27.93 2.35
C ILE A 339 33.14 26.61 2.49
N TYR A 340 33.86 25.48 2.39
CA TYR A 340 33.30 24.15 2.61
C TYR A 340 32.62 24.04 3.98
N ASP A 341 33.34 24.44 5.04
CA ASP A 341 32.81 24.39 6.40
C ASP A 341 31.56 25.28 6.53
N GLN A 342 31.51 26.47 5.91
CA GLN A 342 30.30 27.32 5.94
C GLN A 342 29.11 26.69 5.20
N LEU A 343 29.32 26.15 3.99
CA LEU A 343 28.24 25.61 3.16
C LEU A 343 27.65 24.32 3.72
N ILE A 344 28.47 23.48 4.38
CA ILE A 344 27.97 22.21 4.91
C ILE A 344 27.13 22.38 6.19
N PHE A 345 27.35 23.45 6.96
CA PHE A 345 26.55 23.76 8.16
C PHE A 345 25.16 24.35 7.84
N ASP A 346 24.99 25.00 6.69
CA ASP A 346 23.73 25.60 6.24
C ASP A 346 22.76 24.53 5.65
N SER A 347 22.22 23.74 6.55
CA SER A 347 21.56 22.46 6.24
C SER A 347 20.20 22.51 5.56
N ASP A 348 19.56 23.68 5.51
CA ASP A 348 18.28 23.76 4.80
C ASP A 348 18.46 23.52 3.30
N GLN A 349 19.70 23.67 2.79
CA GLN A 349 20.06 23.44 1.40
C GLN A 349 20.34 21.97 1.07
N LEU A 350 20.70 21.09 2.02
CA LEU A 350 21.02 19.66 1.79
C LEU A 350 19.82 18.79 1.34
N LYS A 351 18.69 19.41 0.97
CA LYS A 351 17.45 18.74 0.53
C LYS A 351 17.45 18.35 -0.95
N HIS A 352 18.33 18.94 -1.78
CA HIS A 352 18.40 18.72 -3.23
C HIS A 352 19.75 18.10 -3.64
N SER A 353 19.73 17.03 -4.44
CA SER A 353 20.87 16.32 -5.07
C SER A 353 22.23 16.56 -4.40
N LEU A 354 22.60 15.75 -3.39
CA LEU A 354 23.88 15.89 -2.67
C LEU A 354 25.07 15.91 -3.62
N SER A 355 25.02 15.09 -4.67
CA SER A 355 26.06 15.03 -5.71
C SER A 355 26.32 16.40 -6.36
N ALA A 356 25.26 17.16 -6.65
CA ALA A 356 25.38 18.51 -7.22
C ALA A 356 26.06 19.48 -6.26
N GLN A 357 25.74 19.42 -4.96
CA GLN A 357 26.31 20.34 -3.96
C GLN A 357 27.79 20.10 -3.74
N PHE A 358 28.18 18.82 -3.65
CA PHE A 358 29.57 18.43 -3.43
C PHE A 358 30.41 18.47 -4.71
N SER A 359 29.81 18.70 -5.89
CA SER A 359 30.55 18.84 -7.16
C SER A 359 31.54 20.01 -7.13
N THR A 360 31.19 21.13 -6.47
CA THR A 360 32.07 22.29 -6.28
C THR A 360 33.36 21.93 -5.53
N PHE A 361 33.27 20.98 -4.60
CA PHE A 361 34.39 20.53 -3.76
C PHE A 361 35.00 19.21 -4.23
N SER A 362 34.60 18.70 -5.40
CA SER A 362 35.24 17.53 -5.99
C SER A 362 36.64 17.94 -6.48
N PHE A 363 37.69 17.40 -5.86
CA PHE A 363 39.06 17.63 -6.32
C PHE A 363 39.45 16.65 -7.43
N GLN A 364 40.09 17.16 -8.47
CA GLN A 364 40.61 16.43 -9.62
C GLN A 364 42.01 16.95 -9.97
N THR A 365 42.74 16.16 -10.76
CA THR A 365 44.05 16.55 -11.27
C THR A 365 43.92 17.81 -12.13
N SER A 366 44.65 18.85 -11.76
CA SER A 366 44.71 20.08 -12.55
C SER A 366 45.56 19.88 -13.81
N VAL A 367 45.13 20.53 -14.89
CA VAL A 367 45.74 20.48 -16.23
C VAL A 367 46.05 21.91 -16.69
N PRO A 368 47.18 22.16 -17.38
CA PRO A 368 48.20 21.19 -17.77
C PRO A 368 49.18 20.78 -16.65
N ASN A 369 49.32 21.58 -15.59
CA ASN A 369 50.21 21.26 -14.48
C ASN A 369 49.40 20.78 -13.26
N ASP A 370 49.71 19.57 -12.78
CA ASP A 370 49.05 18.91 -11.65
C ASP A 370 49.45 19.45 -10.27
N LYS A 371 50.66 20.01 -10.17
CA LYS A 371 51.18 20.63 -8.94
C LYS A 371 50.28 21.74 -8.40
N ILE A 372 49.49 22.38 -9.27
CA ILE A 372 48.65 23.53 -8.93
C ILE A 372 47.45 23.08 -8.11
N GLY A 373 46.66 22.14 -8.62
CA GLY A 373 45.55 21.51 -7.91
C GLY A 373 46.04 20.79 -6.65
N LEU A 374 47.21 20.14 -6.71
CA LEU A 374 47.81 19.50 -5.55
C LEU A 374 48.19 20.50 -4.44
N ALA A 375 48.74 21.67 -4.78
CA ALA A 375 49.05 22.72 -3.81
C ALA A 375 47.78 23.26 -3.13
N ILE A 376 46.70 23.46 -3.88
CA ILE A 376 45.40 23.87 -3.36
C ILE A 376 44.82 22.78 -2.44
N LEU A 377 44.81 21.53 -2.90
CA LEU A 377 44.32 20.38 -2.14
C LEU A 377 45.09 20.20 -0.82
N ASN A 378 46.41 20.33 -0.85
CA ASN A 378 47.23 20.29 0.36
C ASN A 378 46.90 21.44 1.30
N GLY A 379 46.70 22.65 0.77
CA GLY A 379 46.22 23.80 1.53
C GLY A 379 44.86 23.58 2.21
N PHE A 380 43.93 22.92 1.52
CA PHE A 380 42.61 22.57 2.05
C PHE A 380 42.70 21.67 3.28
N PHE A 381 43.63 20.71 3.28
CA PHE A 381 43.85 19.79 4.40
C PHE A 381 44.85 20.32 5.45
N ALA A 382 45.56 21.42 5.18
CA ALA A 382 46.57 21.98 6.10
C ALA A 382 45.98 22.58 7.39
N SER A 383 44.70 22.97 7.40
CA SER A 383 44.07 23.58 8.58
C SER A 383 43.65 22.54 9.63
N LYS A 384 42.83 21.56 9.22
CA LYS A 384 42.45 20.37 9.99
C LYS A 384 42.35 19.22 9.01
N GLU A 385 43.02 18.11 9.29
CA GLU A 385 42.98 16.95 8.39
C GLU A 385 41.55 16.40 8.27
N ASN A 386 40.86 16.19 9.40
CA ASN A 386 39.46 15.77 9.39
C ASN A 386 38.53 16.87 8.87
N VAL A 387 37.65 16.49 7.95
CA VAL A 387 36.52 17.31 7.46
C VAL A 387 35.22 16.73 8.01
N LEU A 388 34.19 17.56 8.15
CA LEU A 388 32.87 17.06 8.49
C LEU A 388 32.21 16.52 7.22
N VAL A 389 31.66 15.31 7.26
CA VAL A 389 30.98 14.69 6.11
C VAL A 389 29.54 14.30 6.46
N PRO A 390 28.60 14.36 5.51
CA PRO A 390 27.24 13.92 5.74
C PRO A 390 27.17 12.40 5.76
N VAL A 391 26.44 11.85 6.72
CA VAL A 391 26.21 10.40 6.84
C VAL A 391 24.73 10.09 6.98
N LYS A 392 24.30 8.96 6.43
CA LYS A 392 22.97 8.39 6.67
C LYS A 392 23.00 7.58 7.95
N GLN A 393 22.07 7.86 8.86
CA GLN A 393 21.76 7.01 10.00
C GLN A 393 20.37 6.37 9.81
N PRO A 394 20.12 5.17 10.36
CA PRO A 394 18.85 4.44 10.18
C PRO A 394 17.61 5.20 10.68
N THR A 395 17.78 6.04 11.70
CA THR A 395 16.68 6.81 12.31
C THR A 395 16.47 8.12 11.58
N LEU A 396 15.62 8.08 10.56
CA LEU A 396 15.12 9.18 9.72
C LEU A 396 15.17 10.58 10.39
N PRO A 397 16.23 11.37 10.20
CA PRO A 397 16.12 12.81 10.39
C PRO A 397 15.83 13.43 9.02
N SER A 398 15.05 14.49 9.00
CA SER A 398 14.85 15.36 7.83
C SER A 398 16.15 16.02 7.33
N ARG A 399 17.27 15.82 8.04
CA ARG A 399 18.61 16.38 7.81
C ARG A 399 19.68 15.29 8.00
N LEU A 400 20.67 15.23 7.11
CA LEU A 400 21.80 14.32 7.28
C LEU A 400 22.72 14.81 8.41
N PRO A 401 23.03 13.99 9.44
CA PRO A 401 24.03 14.34 10.44
C PRO A 401 25.41 14.49 9.81
N LEU A 402 26.21 15.39 10.40
CA LEU A 402 27.61 15.60 10.04
C LEU A 402 28.50 14.95 11.08
N VAL A 403 29.47 14.15 10.64
CA VAL A 403 30.47 13.53 11.52
C VAL A 403 31.87 13.80 10.98
N PRO A 404 32.92 13.79 11.82
CA PRO A 404 34.30 13.81 11.33
C PRO A 404 34.54 12.67 10.33
N SER A 405 35.27 12.96 9.25
CA SER A 405 35.54 11.99 8.19
C SER A 405 36.17 10.71 8.73
N SER A 406 37.06 10.81 9.73
CA SER A 406 37.71 9.65 10.35
C SER A 406 36.76 8.71 11.09
N GLU A 407 35.56 9.18 11.43
CA GLU A 407 34.52 8.40 12.10
C GLU A 407 33.47 7.86 11.11
N ALA A 408 33.50 8.32 9.85
CA ALA A 408 32.56 7.92 8.82
C ALA A 408 33.06 6.70 8.02
N PHE A 409 32.11 6.02 7.40
CA PHE A 409 32.38 4.87 6.53
C PHE A 409 31.84 5.09 5.12
N LEU A 410 32.62 4.73 4.11
CA LEU A 410 32.21 4.76 2.72
C LEU A 410 31.53 3.43 2.37
N ALA A 411 30.27 3.52 1.95
CA ALA A 411 29.52 2.37 1.47
C ALA A 411 29.86 2.09 0.00
N TYR A 412 30.08 0.82 -0.33
CA TYR A 412 30.28 0.35 -1.71
C TYR A 412 29.01 -0.23 -2.33
N SER A 413 27.95 -0.43 -1.54
CA SER A 413 26.68 -0.97 -2.00
C SER A 413 25.49 -0.25 -1.37
N LYS A 414 24.42 -0.08 -2.15
CA LYS A 414 23.20 0.63 -1.73
C LYS A 414 22.46 -0.07 -0.59
N TYR A 415 22.66 -1.38 -0.44
CA TYR A 415 21.99 -2.20 0.56
C TYR A 415 22.60 -2.06 1.95
N ILE A 416 23.88 -1.70 2.05
CA ILE A 416 24.61 -1.67 3.34
C ILE A 416 23.97 -0.70 4.35
N HIS A 417 23.45 0.44 3.86
CA HIS A 417 22.73 1.41 4.69
C HIS A 417 21.47 0.87 5.35
N SER A 418 20.88 -0.21 4.82
CA SER A 418 19.60 -0.73 5.29
C SER A 418 19.72 -1.61 6.54
N PHE A 419 20.91 -2.11 6.86
CA PHE A 419 21.11 -3.04 7.98
C PHE A 419 22.34 -2.74 8.85
N LEU A 420 23.28 -1.91 8.41
CA LEU A 420 24.38 -1.45 9.26
C LEU A 420 24.02 -0.16 9.97
N SER A 421 24.07 -0.19 11.30
CA SER A 421 23.99 0.99 12.16
C SER A 421 25.34 1.71 12.26
N LEU A 422 25.94 2.07 11.12
CA LEU A 422 27.20 2.82 11.03
C LEU A 422 26.97 4.20 10.42
N PRO A 423 27.81 5.20 10.73
CA PRO A 423 27.77 6.53 10.09
C PRO A 423 28.27 6.43 8.64
N LEU A 424 27.39 5.98 7.75
CA LEU A 424 27.71 5.70 6.35
C LEU A 424 27.51 6.92 5.47
N VAL A 425 28.53 7.32 4.72
CA VAL A 425 28.43 8.35 3.68
C VAL A 425 27.44 7.90 2.61
N PRO A 426 26.49 8.76 2.17
CA PRO A 426 25.57 8.43 1.08
C PRO A 426 26.30 7.90 -0.16
N LEU A 427 25.84 6.76 -0.70
CA LEU A 427 26.46 6.12 -1.87
C LEU A 427 26.67 7.06 -3.07
N GLU A 428 25.78 8.03 -3.31
CA GLU A 428 25.93 8.99 -4.41
C GLU A 428 27.16 9.91 -4.29
N LEU A 429 27.75 10.03 -3.09
CA LEU A 429 28.96 10.78 -2.83
C LEU A 429 30.22 9.90 -2.87
N SER A 430 30.10 8.57 -2.95
CA SER A 430 31.25 7.66 -2.88
C SER A 430 32.27 7.90 -3.98
N ASN A 431 31.82 8.36 -5.15
CA ASN A 431 32.65 8.59 -6.34
C ASN A 431 33.11 10.04 -6.47
N ASN A 432 32.71 10.93 -5.55
CA ASN A 432 33.11 12.33 -5.59
C ASN A 432 34.61 12.48 -5.25
N GLY A 433 35.30 13.40 -5.92
CA GLY A 433 36.74 13.60 -5.78
C GLY A 433 37.19 13.87 -4.35
N LEU A 434 36.42 14.61 -3.55
CA LEU A 434 36.74 14.85 -2.14
C LEU A 434 36.77 13.54 -1.33
N PHE A 435 35.78 12.67 -1.51
CA PHE A 435 35.68 11.43 -0.74
C PHE A 435 36.75 10.42 -1.16
N ASN A 436 37.16 10.43 -2.43
CA ASN A 436 38.33 9.70 -2.91
C ASN A 436 39.61 10.20 -2.23
N GLU A 437 39.80 11.51 -2.11
CA GLU A 437 40.96 12.10 -1.40
C GLU A 437 40.95 11.75 0.09
N LEU A 438 39.80 11.78 0.76
CA LEU A 438 39.67 11.34 2.16
C LEU A 438 40.04 9.86 2.33
N LYS A 439 39.60 9.00 1.40
CA LYS A 439 39.96 7.58 1.38
C LYS A 439 41.47 7.39 1.20
N GLN A 440 42.08 8.07 0.23
CA GLN A 440 43.53 7.99 -0.03
C GLN A 440 44.37 8.47 1.17
N ARG A 441 43.91 9.51 1.87
CA ARG A 441 44.54 10.05 3.08
C ARG A 441 44.27 9.24 4.35
N LYS A 442 43.53 8.12 4.27
CA LYS A 442 43.10 7.29 5.41
C LYS A 442 42.26 8.06 6.44
N LEU A 443 41.60 9.12 5.99
CA LEU A 443 40.68 9.93 6.78
C LEU A 443 39.22 9.52 6.58
N LEU A 444 38.94 8.50 5.77
CA LEU A 444 37.63 7.90 5.59
C LEU A 444 37.84 6.40 5.33
N GLN A 445 37.18 5.55 6.12
CA GLN A 445 37.33 4.10 5.99
C GLN A 445 36.28 3.53 5.04
N GLU A 446 36.66 2.58 4.20
CA GLU A 446 35.69 1.82 3.41
C GLU A 446 35.12 0.68 4.25
N VAL A 447 33.83 0.42 4.13
CA VAL A 447 33.23 -0.74 4.79
C VAL A 447 33.87 -2.01 4.24
N ASN A 448 34.39 -2.85 5.12
CA ASN A 448 34.96 -4.15 4.76
C ASN A 448 34.16 -5.30 5.40
N TYR A 449 34.45 -6.52 4.98
CA TYR A 449 33.77 -7.73 5.46
C TYR A 449 33.92 -7.96 6.97
N ASP A 450 35.05 -7.59 7.56
CA ASP A 450 35.29 -7.73 9.01
C ASP A 450 34.42 -6.79 9.84
N VAL A 451 34.29 -5.53 9.42
CA VAL A 451 33.41 -4.53 10.05
C VAL A 451 31.95 -4.98 9.98
N ILE A 452 31.53 -5.50 8.82
CA ILE A 452 30.18 -6.05 8.65
C ILE A 452 29.96 -7.22 9.61
N LYS A 453 30.88 -8.19 9.63
CA LYS A 453 30.79 -9.37 10.48
C LYS A 453 30.72 -8.99 11.96
N HIS A 454 31.59 -8.09 12.42
CA HIS A 454 31.61 -7.62 13.80
C HIS A 454 30.32 -6.87 14.18
N THR A 455 29.80 -6.05 13.27
CA THR A 455 28.52 -5.34 13.48
C THR A 455 27.37 -6.35 13.61
N LEU A 456 27.30 -7.34 12.72
CA LEU A 456 26.28 -8.40 12.75
C LEU A 456 26.40 -9.32 13.98
N GLN A 457 27.60 -9.51 14.53
CA GLN A 457 27.81 -10.26 15.78
C GLN A 457 27.19 -9.55 17.00
N THR A 458 27.09 -8.23 16.96
CA THR A 458 26.67 -7.42 18.12
C THR A 458 25.22 -6.97 18.04
N CYS A 459 24.60 -6.99 16.85
CA CYS A 459 23.22 -6.57 16.65
C CYS A 459 22.21 -7.73 16.53
N ILE A 460 20.93 -7.37 16.62
CA ILE A 460 19.78 -8.21 16.27
C ILE A 460 19.00 -7.43 15.24
N LEU A 461 18.89 -7.98 14.02
CA LEU A 461 18.22 -7.30 12.91
C LEU A 461 16.70 -7.39 13.02
N LEU A 462 16.02 -6.29 12.72
CA LEU A 462 14.59 -6.27 12.45
C LEU A 462 14.30 -6.73 11.03
N SER A 463 13.03 -6.98 10.74
CA SER A 463 12.60 -7.58 9.47
C SER A 463 12.99 -6.78 8.23
N ASN A 464 12.92 -5.45 8.29
CA ASN A 464 13.33 -4.56 7.20
C ASN A 464 14.85 -4.59 7.00
N GLU A 465 15.62 -4.55 8.08
CA GLU A 465 17.08 -4.62 8.06
C GLU A 465 17.53 -6.00 7.55
N PHE A 466 16.87 -7.06 7.98
CA PHE A 466 17.15 -8.42 7.56
C PHE A 466 16.88 -8.62 6.07
N THR A 467 15.76 -8.10 5.54
CA THR A 467 15.50 -8.08 4.08
C THR A 467 16.61 -7.35 3.33
N GLY A 468 17.05 -6.20 3.85
CA GLY A 468 18.16 -5.42 3.30
C GLY A 468 19.48 -6.19 3.25
N LEU A 469 19.79 -6.93 4.32
CA LEU A 469 20.95 -7.83 4.38
C LEU A 469 20.84 -8.97 3.35
N LEU A 470 19.69 -9.62 3.22
CA LEU A 470 19.50 -10.69 2.24
C LEU A 470 19.72 -10.19 0.81
N HIS A 471 19.19 -9.02 0.47
CA HIS A 471 19.45 -8.39 -0.83
C HIS A 471 20.94 -8.12 -1.07
N TRP A 472 21.69 -7.72 -0.05
CA TRP A 472 23.14 -7.53 -0.14
C TRP A 472 23.90 -8.86 -0.32
N LEU A 473 23.53 -9.92 0.41
CA LEU A 473 24.16 -11.23 0.26
C LEU A 473 23.92 -11.84 -1.14
N CYS A 474 22.78 -11.55 -1.74
CA CYS A 474 22.43 -11.97 -3.11
C CYS A 474 23.03 -11.05 -4.19
N SER A 475 23.65 -9.93 -3.83
CA SER A 475 24.15 -8.96 -4.80
C SER A 475 25.46 -9.44 -5.45
N THR A 476 25.76 -8.92 -6.65
CA THR A 476 26.96 -9.28 -7.43
C THR A 476 28.28 -9.05 -6.69
N GLU A 477 28.28 -8.17 -5.70
CA GLU A 477 29.43 -7.82 -4.87
C GLU A 477 29.83 -8.95 -3.91
N VAL A 478 28.88 -9.77 -3.46
CA VAL A 478 29.09 -10.79 -2.42
C VAL A 478 28.82 -12.21 -2.92
N ASN A 479 27.91 -12.37 -3.88
CA ASN A 479 27.34 -13.66 -4.27
C ASN A 479 28.33 -14.73 -4.80
N ASN A 480 29.58 -14.35 -5.07
CA ASN A 480 30.66 -15.24 -5.47
C ASN A 480 31.48 -15.80 -4.28
N ASP A 481 31.36 -15.22 -3.08
CA ASP A 481 32.10 -15.60 -1.87
C ASP A 481 31.21 -16.45 -0.94
N LYS A 482 31.05 -17.73 -1.29
CA LYS A 482 30.21 -18.66 -0.53
C LYS A 482 30.71 -18.89 0.89
N ASP A 483 32.02 -18.96 1.08
CA ASP A 483 32.63 -19.17 2.39
C ASP A 483 32.33 -18.01 3.34
N PHE A 484 32.37 -16.77 2.83
CA PHE A 484 31.97 -15.59 3.59
C PHE A 484 30.48 -15.62 3.95
N ILE A 485 29.60 -15.91 2.98
CA ILE A 485 28.15 -16.03 3.19
C ILE A 485 27.85 -17.06 4.28
N GLU A 486 28.44 -18.26 4.20
CA GLU A 486 28.27 -19.31 5.22
C GLU A 486 28.73 -18.82 6.61
N SER A 487 29.87 -18.13 6.68
CA SER A 487 30.39 -17.59 7.95
C SER A 487 29.49 -16.51 8.56
N ILE A 488 28.78 -15.75 7.73
CA ILE A 488 27.84 -14.70 8.12
C ILE A 488 26.51 -15.30 8.57
N PHE A 489 26.02 -16.36 7.91
CA PHE A 489 24.81 -17.09 8.31
C PHE A 489 24.91 -17.65 9.73
N LEU A 490 26.10 -18.09 10.15
CA LEU A 490 26.34 -18.53 11.54
C LEU A 490 26.24 -17.40 12.57
N THR A 491 26.38 -16.16 12.13
CA THR A 491 26.46 -14.98 12.99
C THR A 491 25.11 -14.26 13.15
N ILE A 492 24.28 -14.27 12.11
CA ILE A 492 23.11 -13.40 12.05
C ILE A 492 22.01 -13.85 13.02
N ARG A 493 21.50 -12.85 13.74
CA ARG A 493 20.31 -12.95 14.59
C ARG A 493 19.28 -11.97 14.09
N PHE A 494 18.05 -12.43 13.87
CA PHE A 494 16.95 -11.57 13.49
C PHE A 494 15.72 -11.82 14.35
N ARG A 495 14.84 -10.82 14.44
CA ARG A 495 13.51 -10.96 15.03
C ARG A 495 12.49 -10.27 14.14
N ASP A 496 11.29 -10.83 14.12
CA ASP A 496 10.19 -10.31 13.31
C ASP A 496 9.78 -8.91 13.78
N ASN A 497 9.32 -8.84 15.03
CA ASN A 497 8.93 -7.64 15.75
C ASN A 497 9.63 -7.64 17.12
N ASP A 498 9.54 -6.54 17.88
CA ASP A 498 10.17 -6.42 19.19
C ASP A 498 9.78 -7.52 20.19
N ASN A 499 8.56 -8.05 20.04
CA ASN A 499 7.98 -9.09 20.92
C ASN A 499 8.22 -10.52 20.41
N SER A 500 8.85 -10.70 19.24
CA SER A 500 9.07 -12.02 18.63
C SER A 500 10.36 -12.66 19.13
N PRO A 501 10.44 -14.01 19.20
CA PRO A 501 11.67 -14.69 19.59
C PRO A 501 12.78 -14.43 18.57
N VAL A 502 14.01 -14.34 19.06
CA VAL A 502 15.21 -14.17 18.21
C VAL A 502 15.50 -15.49 17.49
N ILE A 503 15.68 -15.42 16.18
CA ILE A 503 16.00 -16.54 15.30
C ILE A 503 17.45 -16.41 14.83
N THR A 504 18.19 -17.51 14.92
CA THR A 504 19.57 -17.64 14.42
C THR A 504 19.57 -18.28 13.04
N LEU A 505 20.27 -17.68 12.08
CA LEU A 505 20.29 -18.13 10.68
C LEU A 505 20.94 -19.50 10.47
N GLU A 506 21.84 -19.94 11.36
CA GLU A 506 22.38 -21.32 11.38
C GLU A 506 21.27 -22.39 11.28
N LYS A 507 20.11 -22.12 11.88
CA LYS A 507 18.99 -23.07 11.90
C LYS A 507 18.11 -22.96 10.67
N ILE A 508 18.22 -21.89 9.88
CA ILE A 508 17.35 -21.64 8.74
C ILE A 508 17.76 -22.49 7.56
N LYS A 509 16.78 -23.21 7.01
CA LYS A 509 16.96 -24.10 5.84
C LYS A 509 15.94 -23.83 4.75
N HIS A 510 14.82 -23.21 5.12
CA HIS A 510 13.70 -23.01 4.22
C HIS A 510 13.19 -21.57 4.22
N TYR A 511 12.44 -21.23 3.17
CA TYR A 511 11.67 -19.98 3.10
C TYR A 511 10.20 -20.29 2.80
N ASP A 512 9.30 -19.46 3.33
CA ASP A 512 7.86 -19.69 3.29
C ASP A 512 7.20 -19.09 2.03
N GLU A 513 6.79 -19.97 1.10
CA GLU A 513 5.92 -19.63 -0.04
C GLU A 513 4.44 -19.96 0.21
N ILE A 514 4.14 -20.67 1.30
CA ILE A 514 2.79 -21.16 1.62
C ILE A 514 1.94 -20.03 2.21
N ASN A 515 2.59 -19.08 2.89
CA ASN A 515 1.98 -17.89 3.48
C ASN A 515 0.82 -18.23 4.44
N PRO A 516 1.08 -18.97 5.53
CA PRO A 516 0.07 -19.24 6.54
C PRO A 516 -0.35 -17.96 7.26
N SER A 517 -1.54 -17.98 7.89
CA SER A 517 -2.03 -16.86 8.69
C SER A 517 -1.00 -16.48 9.78
N PRO A 518 -0.78 -15.18 10.08
CA PRO A 518 0.12 -14.75 11.16
C PRO A 518 -0.24 -15.31 12.55
N LEU A 519 -1.47 -15.80 12.73
CA LEU A 519 -1.89 -16.47 13.97
C LEU A 519 -1.32 -17.89 14.13
N LEU A 520 -0.80 -18.47 13.05
CA LEU A 520 -0.16 -19.78 13.03
C LEU A 520 1.36 -19.63 13.17
N PRO A 521 2.00 -20.39 14.08
CA PRO A 521 3.44 -20.36 14.24
C PRO A 521 4.14 -20.92 13.01
N LEU A 522 5.26 -20.34 12.62
CA LEU A 522 6.18 -20.93 11.65
C LEU A 522 7.29 -21.72 12.35
N PRO A 523 7.81 -22.80 11.73
CA PRO A 523 9.02 -23.47 12.22
C PRO A 523 10.20 -22.49 12.34
N SER A 524 11.04 -22.64 13.37
CA SER A 524 12.18 -21.73 13.62
C SER A 524 13.29 -21.79 12.56
N ASN A 525 13.22 -22.75 11.64
CA ASN A 525 14.13 -22.94 10.51
C ASN A 525 13.61 -22.34 9.19
N VAL A 526 12.57 -21.51 9.24
CA VAL A 526 11.88 -20.97 8.06
C VAL A 526 11.91 -19.44 8.06
N ILE A 527 12.28 -18.83 6.92
CA ILE A 527 12.12 -17.39 6.69
C ILE A 527 10.64 -17.08 6.42
N PRO A 528 9.99 -16.18 7.18
CA PRO A 528 8.59 -15.83 6.99
C PRO A 528 8.28 -15.25 5.60
N SER A 529 7.07 -15.50 5.08
CA SER A 529 6.62 -15.04 3.77
C SER A 529 6.85 -13.54 3.56
N ARG A 530 6.47 -12.70 4.52
CA ARG A 530 6.66 -11.23 4.49
C ARG A 530 8.10 -10.75 4.23
N ILE A 531 9.12 -11.57 4.50
CA ILE A 531 10.52 -11.30 4.12
C ILE A 531 10.81 -11.99 2.78
N ALA A 532 10.41 -13.26 2.64
CA ALA A 532 10.66 -14.07 1.45
C ALA A 532 10.12 -13.44 0.15
N ILE A 533 8.99 -12.73 0.20
CA ILE A 533 8.38 -12.05 -0.95
C ILE A 533 9.28 -10.99 -1.60
N HIS A 534 10.30 -10.50 -0.89
CA HIS A 534 11.22 -9.48 -1.38
C HIS A 534 12.43 -10.06 -2.11
N ILE A 535 12.71 -11.36 -1.98
CA ILE A 535 13.87 -12.04 -2.57
C ILE A 535 13.39 -13.02 -3.65
N SER A 536 14.15 -13.18 -4.72
CA SER A 536 13.76 -14.09 -5.80
C SER A 536 14.07 -15.56 -5.47
N ASP A 537 13.29 -16.49 -6.02
CA ASP A 537 13.51 -17.93 -5.82
C ASP A 537 14.90 -18.38 -6.34
N GLU A 538 15.42 -17.74 -7.39
CA GLU A 538 16.78 -18.02 -7.88
C GLU A 538 17.82 -17.59 -6.84
N ASP A 539 17.64 -16.42 -6.23
CA ASP A 539 18.56 -15.90 -5.22
C ASP A 539 18.58 -16.77 -3.95
N PHE A 540 17.40 -17.21 -3.49
CA PHE A 540 17.31 -18.12 -2.35
C PHE A 540 18.01 -19.44 -2.61
N ASN A 541 17.76 -20.08 -3.76
CA ASN A 541 18.31 -21.39 -4.05
C ASN A 541 19.81 -21.33 -4.40
N LYS A 542 20.23 -20.39 -5.25
CA LYS A 542 21.58 -20.35 -5.82
C LYS A 542 22.59 -19.67 -4.92
N HIS A 543 22.19 -18.58 -4.25
CA HIS A 543 23.10 -17.73 -3.48
C HIS A 543 23.02 -18.00 -1.98
N LEU A 544 21.83 -18.33 -1.46
CA LEU A 544 21.62 -18.56 -0.02
C LEU A 544 21.47 -20.04 0.35
N SER A 545 21.42 -20.96 -0.63
CA SER A 545 21.23 -22.40 -0.42
C SER A 545 19.98 -22.76 0.41
N LEU A 546 18.91 -21.94 0.31
CA LEU A 546 17.64 -22.16 0.99
C LEU A 546 16.61 -22.74 0.02
N THR A 547 15.80 -23.69 0.49
CA THR A 547 14.77 -24.35 -0.31
C THR A 547 13.36 -23.91 0.11
N PRO A 548 12.36 -23.94 -0.78
CA PRO A 548 10.99 -23.62 -0.40
C PRO A 548 10.47 -24.63 0.63
N LEU A 549 9.78 -24.13 1.66
CA LEU A 549 9.11 -24.98 2.66
C LEU A 549 8.01 -25.79 1.98
N THR A 550 8.06 -27.11 2.10
CA THR A 550 7.00 -27.98 1.56
C THR A 550 5.77 -27.96 2.46
N PHE A 551 4.60 -28.13 1.86
CA PHE A 551 3.34 -28.18 2.61
C PHE A 551 3.31 -29.37 3.59
N ASP A 552 3.92 -30.50 3.22
CA ASP A 552 4.01 -31.68 4.09
C ASP A 552 4.89 -31.44 5.32
N ASP A 553 6.03 -30.76 5.18
CA ASP A 553 6.90 -30.39 6.31
C ASP A 553 6.19 -29.43 7.27
N LEU A 554 5.44 -28.47 6.74
CA LEU A 554 4.63 -27.56 7.53
C LEU A 554 3.50 -28.29 8.28
N LEU A 555 2.82 -29.23 7.64
CA LEU A 555 1.81 -30.08 8.31
C LEU A 555 2.43 -30.94 9.40
N ASN A 556 3.60 -31.55 9.15
CA ASN A 556 4.31 -32.33 10.16
C ASN A 556 4.60 -31.47 11.40
N PHE A 557 5.03 -30.22 11.21
CA PHE A 557 5.24 -29.28 12.30
C PHE A 557 3.97 -29.03 13.11
N TYR A 558 2.83 -28.72 12.48
CA TYR A 558 1.57 -28.44 13.20
C TYR A 558 0.99 -29.64 13.94
N PHE A 559 1.29 -30.87 13.51
CA PHE A 559 0.84 -32.09 14.17
C PHE A 559 1.81 -32.63 15.23
N LEU A 560 2.94 -31.95 15.48
CA LEU A 560 3.81 -32.29 16.61
C LEU A 560 3.08 -32.14 17.96
N GLY A 561 3.44 -32.99 18.92
CA GLY A 561 2.76 -33.02 20.23
C GLY A 561 2.82 -31.70 21.01
N ASN A 562 3.85 -30.89 20.80
CA ASN A 562 4.01 -29.57 21.41
C ASN A 562 3.12 -28.48 20.77
N GLN A 563 2.54 -28.72 19.59
CA GLN A 563 1.62 -27.79 18.91
C GLN A 563 0.14 -28.04 19.26
N LYS A 564 -0.16 -28.97 20.18
CA LYS A 564 -1.54 -29.29 20.60
C LYS A 564 -2.36 -28.09 21.10
N TYR A 565 -1.71 -27.01 21.56
CA TYR A 565 -2.39 -25.79 21.98
C TYR A 565 -3.10 -25.07 20.82
N LEU A 566 -2.64 -25.24 19.57
CA LEU A 566 -3.29 -24.67 18.38
C LEU A 566 -4.73 -25.15 18.25
N PHE A 567 -4.99 -26.41 18.60
CA PHE A 567 -6.31 -27.03 18.49
C PHE A 567 -7.28 -26.62 19.62
N LYS A 568 -6.84 -25.85 20.61
CA LYS A 568 -7.70 -25.31 21.68
C LYS A 568 -8.25 -23.92 21.37
N ASP A 569 -7.64 -23.22 20.43
CA ASP A 569 -7.98 -21.85 20.04
C ASP A 569 -8.85 -21.86 18.78
N ARG A 570 -10.07 -21.31 18.88
CA ARG A 570 -11.05 -21.32 17.79
C ARG A 570 -10.53 -20.62 16.52
N ASN A 571 -9.76 -19.55 16.66
CA ASN A 571 -9.26 -18.76 15.53
C ASN A 571 -8.08 -19.45 14.85
N LYS A 572 -7.16 -20.02 15.64
CA LYS A 572 -5.99 -20.74 15.09
C LYS A 572 -6.42 -21.99 14.32
N VAL A 573 -7.38 -22.75 14.86
CA VAL A 573 -7.95 -23.89 14.16
C VAL A 573 -8.60 -23.48 12.84
N ALA A 574 -9.43 -22.44 12.85
CA ALA A 574 -10.12 -21.99 11.64
C ALA A 574 -9.12 -21.65 10.52
N HIS A 575 -8.05 -20.91 10.82
CA HIS A 575 -7.01 -20.61 9.85
C HIS A 575 -6.19 -21.84 9.43
N LEU A 576 -5.90 -22.78 10.33
CA LEU A 576 -5.21 -24.02 9.99
C LEU A 576 -6.05 -24.90 9.06
N PHE A 577 -7.36 -25.01 9.31
CA PHE A 577 -8.27 -25.78 8.47
C PHE A 577 -8.55 -25.13 7.12
N ASN A 578 -8.62 -23.80 7.07
CA ASN A 578 -8.62 -23.05 5.81
C ASN A 578 -7.34 -23.38 5.02
N LEU A 579 -6.16 -23.30 5.65
CA LEU A 579 -4.89 -23.62 5.01
C LEU A 579 -4.87 -25.06 4.46
N ILE A 580 -5.30 -26.05 5.24
CA ILE A 580 -5.45 -27.44 4.78
C ILE A 580 -6.40 -27.55 3.60
N SER A 581 -7.54 -26.84 3.67
CA SER A 581 -8.56 -26.86 2.63
C SER A 581 -8.06 -26.31 1.30
N ARG A 582 -7.18 -25.28 1.31
CA ARG A 582 -6.59 -24.71 0.08
C ARG A 582 -5.73 -25.71 -0.70
N TYR A 583 -5.05 -26.62 -0.01
CA TYR A 583 -4.18 -27.64 -0.61
C TYR A 583 -4.85 -29.03 -0.66
N TRP A 584 -6.15 -29.13 -0.36
CA TRP A 584 -6.84 -30.41 -0.16
C TRP A 584 -6.74 -31.37 -1.36
N THR A 585 -6.77 -30.85 -2.58
CA THR A 585 -6.66 -31.64 -3.82
C THR A 585 -5.27 -32.23 -4.02
N ASP A 586 -4.24 -31.55 -3.51
CA ASP A 586 -2.84 -31.87 -3.75
C ASP A 586 -2.27 -32.82 -2.67
N ILE A 587 -2.99 -33.00 -1.55
CA ILE A 587 -2.61 -33.93 -0.47
C ILE A 587 -2.89 -35.38 -0.89
N GLN A 588 -1.87 -36.24 -0.77
CA GLN A 588 -1.98 -37.68 -1.04
C GLN A 588 -2.97 -38.39 -0.10
N LEU A 589 -3.61 -39.45 -0.59
CA LEU A 589 -4.63 -40.22 0.17
C LEU A 589 -4.09 -40.76 1.50
N SER A 590 -2.88 -41.33 1.49
CA SER A 590 -2.20 -41.86 2.69
C SER A 590 -2.01 -40.80 3.78
N ARG A 591 -1.75 -39.55 3.38
CA ARG A 591 -1.59 -38.41 4.27
C ARG A 591 -2.93 -37.94 4.82
N LYS A 592 -3.99 -37.92 4.00
CA LYS A 592 -5.37 -37.68 4.45
C LYS A 592 -5.79 -38.68 5.53
N ASP A 593 -5.44 -39.95 5.38
CA ASP A 593 -5.70 -41.00 6.38
C ASP A 593 -4.95 -40.77 7.70
N GLN A 594 -3.68 -40.34 7.64
CA GLN A 594 -2.92 -39.96 8.84
C GLN A 594 -3.57 -38.77 9.56
N MET A 595 -3.97 -37.74 8.82
CA MET A 595 -4.64 -36.56 9.37
C MET A 595 -5.97 -36.95 10.03
N LYS A 596 -6.77 -37.81 9.40
CA LYS A 596 -8.00 -38.37 9.97
C LYS A 596 -7.73 -39.07 11.30
N LYS A 597 -6.71 -39.91 11.36
CA LYS A 597 -6.35 -40.66 12.58
C LYS A 597 -5.97 -39.73 13.73
N ILE A 598 -5.26 -38.64 13.46
CA ILE A 598 -4.85 -37.65 14.46
C ILE A 598 -6.04 -36.78 14.89
N LEU A 599 -6.72 -36.15 13.93
CA LEU A 599 -7.75 -35.14 14.20
C LEU A 599 -9.04 -35.73 14.79
N SER A 600 -9.39 -36.97 14.45
CA SER A 600 -10.56 -37.65 15.04
C SER A 600 -10.46 -37.87 16.55
N GLN A 601 -9.26 -37.78 17.13
CA GLN A 601 -8.99 -38.00 18.55
C GLN A 601 -8.82 -36.70 19.35
N ILE A 602 -8.91 -35.53 18.70
CA ILE A 602 -8.65 -34.22 19.32
C ILE A 602 -9.91 -33.37 19.22
N GLU A 603 -10.27 -32.66 20.30
CA GLU A 603 -11.36 -31.67 20.30
C GLU A 603 -10.94 -30.44 19.49
N CYS A 604 -10.93 -30.57 18.16
CA CYS A 604 -10.40 -29.59 17.23
C CYS A 604 -11.49 -28.89 16.42
N ILE A 605 -12.79 -29.16 16.64
CA ILE A 605 -13.86 -28.51 15.88
C ILE A 605 -14.51 -27.39 16.71
N PRO A 606 -14.39 -26.11 16.33
CA PRO A 606 -15.13 -25.03 16.97
C PRO A 606 -16.62 -25.09 16.61
N THR A 607 -17.45 -25.21 17.64
CA THR A 607 -18.91 -25.26 17.53
C THR A 607 -19.57 -24.21 18.41
N ALA A 608 -20.89 -24.01 18.25
CA ALA A 608 -21.71 -23.18 19.14
C ALA A 608 -21.58 -23.59 20.63
N LYS A 609 -21.26 -24.87 20.90
CA LYS A 609 -21.06 -25.44 22.24
C LYS A 609 -19.58 -25.58 22.65
N GLY A 610 -18.69 -24.82 22.02
CA GLY A 610 -17.24 -24.89 22.29
C GLY A 610 -16.50 -25.86 21.37
N MET A 611 -15.26 -26.19 21.73
CA MET A 611 -14.45 -27.14 20.98
C MET A 611 -14.97 -28.56 21.20
N LYS A 612 -15.22 -29.29 20.11
CA LYS A 612 -15.76 -30.66 20.14
C LYS A 612 -14.98 -31.58 19.23
N LEU A 613 -15.14 -32.89 19.43
CA LEU A 613 -14.58 -33.91 18.54
C LEU A 613 -15.26 -33.85 17.16
N PRO A 614 -14.57 -34.20 16.06
CA PRO A 614 -15.19 -34.29 14.75
C PRO A 614 -16.47 -35.11 14.74
N LYS A 615 -16.44 -36.31 15.32
CA LYS A 615 -17.60 -37.22 15.42
C LYS A 615 -18.80 -36.67 16.20
N GLU A 616 -18.63 -35.59 16.96
CA GLU A 616 -19.66 -34.95 17.77
C GLU A 616 -20.14 -33.63 17.15
N SER A 617 -19.57 -33.21 16.02
CA SER A 617 -19.79 -31.88 15.44
C SER A 617 -20.58 -31.96 14.14
N TYR A 618 -21.49 -30.99 13.93
CA TYR A 618 -22.40 -30.97 12.78
C TYR A 618 -22.05 -29.85 11.79
N ILE A 619 -21.87 -30.19 10.51
CA ILE A 619 -21.76 -29.19 9.44
C ILE A 619 -23.11 -28.47 9.30
N ARG A 620 -23.06 -27.13 9.26
CA ARG A 620 -24.25 -26.27 9.25
C ARG A 620 -25.19 -26.60 8.08
N SER A 621 -26.47 -26.74 8.39
CA SER A 621 -27.60 -26.90 7.46
C SER A 621 -28.77 -26.04 7.96
N GLN A 622 -29.61 -25.55 7.05
CA GLN A 622 -30.76 -24.66 7.37
C GLN A 622 -31.80 -25.32 8.29
N ILE A 623 -31.71 -26.64 8.45
CA ILE A 623 -32.69 -27.52 9.12
C ILE A 623 -32.21 -27.89 10.54
N LEU A 624 -30.97 -27.60 10.93
CA LEU A 624 -30.45 -28.06 12.23
C LEU A 624 -30.89 -27.14 13.39
N SER A 625 -31.37 -27.75 14.48
CA SER A 625 -31.68 -27.05 15.73
C SER A 625 -30.45 -26.30 16.28
N PRO A 626 -30.60 -25.05 16.78
CA PRO A 626 -29.52 -24.29 17.42
C PRO A 626 -28.86 -25.01 18.60
N ASP A 627 -29.57 -25.98 19.20
CA ASP A 627 -29.10 -26.75 20.35
C ASP A 627 -28.10 -27.86 19.98
N LEU A 628 -27.74 -28.03 18.72
CA LEU A 628 -26.67 -28.95 18.32
C LEU A 628 -25.29 -28.27 18.34
N PRO A 629 -24.19 -29.02 18.53
CA PRO A 629 -22.82 -28.52 18.35
C PRO A 629 -22.52 -28.26 16.86
N ILE A 630 -23.13 -27.21 16.32
CA ILE A 630 -23.00 -26.78 14.92
C ILE A 630 -21.66 -26.06 14.75
N ILE A 631 -20.92 -26.45 13.69
CA ILE A 631 -19.65 -25.85 13.31
C ILE A 631 -19.82 -24.34 13.06
N THR A 632 -18.99 -23.52 13.70
CA THR A 632 -19.05 -22.05 13.58
C THR A 632 -18.11 -21.49 12.51
N MET A 633 -17.22 -22.31 11.95
CA MET A 633 -16.33 -21.92 10.84
C MET A 633 -17.12 -21.75 9.53
N ASN A 634 -16.58 -20.99 8.59
CA ASN A 634 -17.19 -20.83 7.27
C ASN A 634 -16.93 -22.08 6.41
N VAL A 635 -17.92 -22.96 6.30
CA VAL A 635 -17.83 -24.21 5.53
C VAL A 635 -18.40 -24.01 4.13
N VAL A 636 -17.63 -24.35 3.11
CA VAL A 636 -18.04 -24.25 1.70
C VAL A 636 -18.37 -25.63 1.15
N GLN A 637 -19.51 -25.73 0.47
CA GLN A 637 -19.95 -26.93 -0.24
C GLN A 637 -19.46 -26.87 -1.69
N HIS A 638 -19.05 -28.01 -2.21
CA HIS A 638 -18.51 -28.14 -3.56
C HIS A 638 -19.48 -27.56 -4.62
N MET A 639 -19.13 -26.44 -5.25
CA MET A 639 -19.73 -25.99 -6.51
C MET A 639 -19.05 -26.74 -7.66
N ASN A 640 -19.83 -27.18 -8.66
CA ASN A 640 -19.33 -27.90 -9.83
C ASN A 640 -18.19 -27.16 -10.54
N GLN A 641 -17.26 -27.94 -11.10
CA GLN A 641 -16.02 -27.57 -11.80
C GLN A 641 -16.22 -26.69 -13.05
N ILE A 642 -16.74 -25.48 -12.91
CA ILE A 642 -16.74 -24.49 -14.01
C ILE A 642 -16.17 -23.19 -13.43
N ASN A 643 -15.00 -22.79 -13.93
CA ASN A 643 -14.20 -21.59 -13.59
C ASN A 643 -13.02 -21.73 -12.59
N MET A 644 -12.34 -22.88 -12.53
CA MET A 644 -10.99 -22.94 -11.91
C MET A 644 -9.84 -23.12 -12.92
N ASP A 645 -10.14 -23.29 -14.21
CA ASP A 645 -9.11 -23.35 -15.27
C ASP A 645 -8.62 -21.96 -15.75
N GLY A 646 -9.24 -20.87 -15.30
CA GLY A 646 -8.83 -19.49 -15.64
C GLY A 646 -7.69 -18.91 -14.80
N MET A 647 -7.22 -19.59 -13.74
CA MET A 647 -6.20 -19.07 -12.82
C MET A 647 -4.89 -19.87 -12.81
N ARG A 648 -4.54 -20.52 -13.93
CA ARG A 648 -3.15 -20.95 -14.18
C ARG A 648 -2.31 -19.77 -14.69
N VAL A 649 -2.01 -18.82 -13.81
CA VAL A 649 -1.07 -17.71 -14.09
C VAL A 649 -0.07 -17.57 -12.96
N ASN A 650 1.19 -17.87 -13.28
CA ASN A 650 2.45 -17.56 -12.59
C ASN A 650 2.41 -17.39 -11.05
N ASN A 651 3.04 -18.35 -10.36
CA ASN A 651 3.17 -18.50 -8.90
C ASN A 651 3.58 -17.25 -8.10
N ARG A 652 4.04 -16.16 -8.73
CA ARG A 652 4.46 -14.91 -8.04
C ARG A 652 3.35 -13.88 -7.81
N ARG A 653 2.15 -14.02 -8.38
CA ARG A 653 1.04 -13.05 -8.23
C ARG A 653 -0.02 -13.41 -7.17
N ARG A 654 0.19 -14.47 -6.38
CA ARG A 654 -0.76 -14.86 -5.31
C ARG A 654 -0.69 -14.00 -4.04
N ILE A 655 0.32 -13.14 -3.91
CA ILE A 655 0.60 -12.36 -2.69
C ILE A 655 -0.21 -11.04 -2.62
N GLN A 656 -0.88 -10.64 -3.71
CA GLN A 656 -1.59 -9.36 -3.80
C GLN A 656 -3.13 -9.49 -3.78
N LEU A 657 -3.65 -10.49 -3.07
CA LEU A 657 -5.07 -10.60 -2.74
C LEU A 657 -5.20 -10.68 -1.22
N ASN A 658 -4.99 -9.55 -0.55
CA ASN A 658 -5.41 -9.36 0.82
C ASN A 658 -6.84 -8.81 0.84
N ASN A 659 -7.59 -9.31 1.81
CA ASN A 659 -8.84 -8.76 2.36
C ASN A 659 -10.13 -9.09 1.63
N ASP A 660 -10.46 -10.38 1.49
CA ASP A 660 -11.87 -10.76 1.57
C ASP A 660 -12.08 -11.91 2.57
N SER A 661 -13.02 -11.62 3.44
CA SER A 661 -13.29 -12.16 4.77
C SER A 661 -14.04 -13.49 4.74
N ASP A 662 -13.48 -14.52 4.11
CA ASP A 662 -14.03 -15.87 4.24
C ASP A 662 -12.90 -16.88 4.47
N ASP A 663 -12.64 -17.24 5.73
CA ASP A 663 -11.85 -18.43 6.07
C ASP A 663 -12.61 -19.70 5.65
N ARG A 664 -12.54 -20.05 4.36
CA ARG A 664 -13.29 -21.16 3.75
C ARG A 664 -12.66 -22.50 4.12
N VAL A 665 -13.46 -23.36 4.74
CA VAL A 665 -13.11 -24.76 5.04
C VAL A 665 -13.94 -25.68 4.14
N LEU A 666 -13.31 -26.64 3.47
CA LEU A 666 -14.02 -27.58 2.60
C LEU A 666 -14.84 -28.58 3.41
N ASP A 667 -16.09 -28.80 3.00
CA ASP A 667 -16.97 -29.79 3.62
C ASP A 667 -16.45 -31.23 3.46
N GLU A 668 -15.80 -31.55 2.34
CA GLU A 668 -15.17 -32.85 2.07
C GLU A 668 -14.07 -33.19 3.10
N PHE A 669 -13.23 -32.21 3.44
CA PHE A 669 -12.21 -32.36 4.49
C PHE A 669 -12.87 -32.65 5.84
N LEU A 670 -13.89 -31.87 6.20
CA LEU A 670 -14.61 -32.05 7.48
C LEU A 670 -15.32 -33.40 7.57
N LYS A 671 -15.95 -33.86 6.48
CA LYS A 671 -16.55 -35.20 6.36
C LYS A 671 -15.49 -36.29 6.54
N LEU A 672 -14.31 -36.13 5.91
CA LEU A 672 -13.24 -37.12 5.99
C LEU A 672 -12.74 -37.32 7.43
N ILE A 673 -12.57 -36.23 8.18
CA ILE A 673 -12.12 -36.29 9.59
C ILE A 673 -13.23 -36.74 10.56
N GLY A 674 -14.47 -36.88 10.09
CA GLY A 674 -15.60 -37.48 10.82
C GLY A 674 -16.69 -36.50 11.28
N CYS A 675 -16.73 -35.26 10.77
CA CYS A 675 -17.83 -34.34 11.04
C CYS A 675 -19.14 -34.84 10.41
N ARG A 676 -20.23 -34.76 11.18
CA ARG A 676 -21.55 -35.25 10.75
C ARG A 676 -22.20 -34.28 9.77
N THR A 677 -22.91 -34.83 8.79
CA THR A 677 -23.78 -34.07 7.88
C THR A 677 -25.17 -34.66 7.85
N VAL A 678 -26.19 -33.83 8.04
CA VAL A 678 -27.58 -34.23 7.72
C VAL A 678 -27.82 -33.86 6.27
N HIS A 679 -27.77 -34.86 5.39
CA HIS A 679 -27.69 -34.66 3.92
C HIS A 679 -29.06 -34.35 3.29
N VAL A 680 -29.70 -33.24 3.68
CA VAL A 680 -31.01 -32.81 3.13
C VAL A 680 -30.89 -31.98 1.83
N GLN A 681 -29.68 -31.78 1.31
CA GLN A 681 -29.43 -30.83 0.22
C GLN A 681 -29.93 -31.23 -1.16
N SER A 682 -30.03 -32.52 -1.45
CA SER A 682 -30.73 -33.00 -2.65
C SER A 682 -32.21 -32.63 -2.65
N PHE A 683 -32.82 -32.49 -1.46
CA PHE A 683 -34.23 -32.16 -1.29
C PHE A 683 -34.52 -30.66 -1.44
N ILE A 684 -33.73 -29.77 -0.82
CA ILE A 684 -33.91 -28.31 -0.94
C ILE A 684 -33.61 -27.81 -2.37
N ALA A 685 -32.63 -28.40 -3.06
CA ALA A 685 -32.35 -28.08 -4.46
C ALA A 685 -33.51 -28.48 -5.40
N HIS A 686 -34.25 -29.55 -5.08
CA HIS A 686 -35.46 -29.95 -5.80
C HIS A 686 -36.67 -29.06 -5.45
N GLN A 687 -36.81 -28.58 -4.20
CA GLN A 687 -37.87 -27.65 -3.82
C GLN A 687 -37.75 -26.29 -4.52
N ASN A 688 -36.53 -25.74 -4.66
CA ASN A 688 -36.32 -24.43 -5.29
C ASN A 688 -36.44 -24.46 -6.83
N THR A 689 -36.47 -25.63 -7.45
CA THR A 689 -36.62 -25.80 -8.91
C THR A 689 -38.05 -26.14 -9.32
N LEU A 690 -38.91 -26.51 -8.37
CA LEU A 690 -40.32 -26.80 -8.61
C LEU A 690 -41.17 -25.53 -8.36
N SER A 691 -42.04 -25.19 -9.31
CA SER A 691 -42.98 -24.06 -9.19
C SER A 691 -43.71 -24.07 -7.84
N ASN A 692 -43.98 -22.92 -7.21
CA ASN A 692 -44.77 -22.78 -5.97
C ASN A 692 -46.25 -23.20 -6.09
N THR A 693 -46.57 -24.20 -6.91
CA THR A 693 -47.91 -24.76 -7.03
C THR A 693 -48.13 -25.80 -5.91
N PRO A 694 -49.34 -25.84 -5.30
CA PRO A 694 -49.64 -26.79 -4.20
C PRO A 694 -49.36 -28.26 -4.56
N LYS A 695 -49.45 -28.62 -5.85
CA LYS A 695 -49.21 -29.97 -6.34
C LYS A 695 -47.74 -30.40 -6.25
N SER A 696 -46.77 -29.54 -6.59
CA SER A 696 -45.36 -29.92 -6.55
C SER A 696 -44.79 -29.98 -5.12
N ILE A 697 -45.34 -29.18 -4.21
CA ILE A 697 -44.97 -29.21 -2.78
C ILE A 697 -45.44 -30.53 -2.15
N LYS A 698 -46.64 -30.98 -2.51
CA LYS A 698 -47.18 -32.29 -2.09
C LYS A 698 -46.30 -33.45 -2.58
N ASP A 699 -45.93 -33.47 -3.85
CA ASP A 699 -45.06 -34.51 -4.42
C ASP A 699 -43.66 -34.50 -3.79
N SER A 700 -43.13 -33.31 -3.48
CA SER A 700 -41.84 -33.16 -2.78
C SER A 700 -41.90 -33.72 -1.36
N CYS A 701 -42.97 -33.43 -0.61
CA CYS A 701 -43.12 -33.93 0.76
C CYS A 701 -43.07 -35.47 0.83
N LEU A 702 -43.67 -36.16 -0.14
CA LEU A 702 -43.67 -37.62 -0.21
C LEU A 702 -42.28 -38.18 -0.49
N ILE A 703 -41.51 -37.55 -1.38
CA ILE A 703 -40.12 -37.94 -1.66
C ILE A 703 -39.24 -37.75 -0.41
N PHE A 704 -39.44 -36.66 0.33
CA PHE A 704 -38.71 -36.40 1.58
C PHE A 704 -39.01 -37.44 2.66
N ILE A 705 -40.29 -37.77 2.86
CA ILE A 705 -40.71 -38.82 3.79
C ILE A 705 -40.03 -40.14 3.42
N GLN A 706 -40.00 -40.50 2.13
CA GLN A 706 -39.33 -41.72 1.66
C GLN A 706 -37.81 -41.70 1.93
N TYR A 707 -37.13 -40.58 1.69
CA TYR A 707 -35.69 -40.44 1.98
C TYR A 707 -35.37 -40.59 3.47
N LEU A 708 -36.18 -40.00 4.34
CA LEU A 708 -36.02 -40.10 5.79
C LEU A 708 -36.16 -41.55 6.27
N ILE A 709 -37.08 -42.32 5.66
CA ILE A 709 -37.25 -43.74 5.97
C ILE A 709 -36.04 -44.56 5.55
N ASP A 710 -35.54 -44.35 4.33
CA ASP A 710 -34.37 -45.07 3.83
C ASP A 710 -33.13 -44.78 4.69
N SER A 711 -33.04 -43.57 5.22
CA SER A 711 -31.94 -43.11 6.08
C SER A 711 -32.15 -43.42 7.57
N TYR A 712 -33.35 -43.84 8.01
CA TYR A 712 -33.69 -44.01 9.41
C TYR A 712 -32.78 -45.02 10.13
N LYS A 713 -32.34 -46.07 9.43
CA LYS A 713 -31.46 -47.12 9.99
C LYS A 713 -30.04 -46.64 10.29
N THR A 714 -29.61 -45.50 9.74
CA THR A 714 -28.26 -44.96 9.90
C THR A 714 -28.19 -43.71 10.76
N MET A 715 -29.35 -43.20 11.23
CA MET A 715 -29.45 -42.03 12.10
C MET A 715 -29.13 -42.39 13.56
N SER A 716 -28.38 -41.51 14.25
CA SER A 716 -28.16 -41.61 15.70
C SER A 716 -29.37 -41.11 16.49
N GLU A 717 -29.46 -41.43 17.79
CA GLU A 717 -30.53 -40.93 18.68
C GLU A 717 -30.62 -39.40 18.70
N GLU A 718 -29.46 -38.74 18.57
CA GLU A 718 -29.33 -37.28 18.52
C GLU A 718 -29.89 -36.70 17.21
N ASP A 719 -29.72 -37.41 16.09
CA ASP A 719 -30.26 -37.00 14.78
C ASP A 719 -31.78 -37.10 14.77
N ILE A 720 -32.34 -38.14 15.39
CA ILE A 720 -33.79 -38.32 15.55
C ILE A 720 -34.37 -37.22 16.45
N ALA A 721 -33.72 -36.91 17.58
CA ALA A 721 -34.17 -35.85 18.48
C ALA A 721 -34.18 -34.47 17.79
N ALA A 722 -33.18 -34.18 16.96
CA ALA A 722 -33.14 -32.95 16.17
C ALA A 722 -34.27 -32.89 15.12
N LEU A 723 -34.53 -34.01 14.43
CA LEU A 723 -35.60 -34.10 13.44
C LEU A 723 -36.98 -33.83 14.04
N LYS A 724 -37.24 -34.31 15.26
CA LYS A 724 -38.50 -34.09 16.00
C LYS A 724 -38.81 -32.63 16.28
N GLN A 725 -37.78 -31.79 16.42
CA GLN A 725 -37.92 -30.38 16.80
C GLN A 725 -37.85 -29.43 15.60
N THR A 726 -37.68 -29.96 14.39
CA THR A 726 -37.42 -29.14 13.20
C THR A 726 -38.67 -28.99 12.34
N GLN A 727 -38.97 -27.75 11.93
CA GLN A 727 -40.04 -27.46 10.98
C GLN A 727 -39.62 -27.80 9.54
N CYS A 728 -39.69 -29.09 9.17
CA CYS A 728 -39.24 -29.58 7.86
C CYS A 728 -40.30 -30.36 7.07
N PHE A 729 -41.47 -30.62 7.63
CA PHE A 729 -42.55 -31.34 6.95
C PHE A 729 -43.51 -30.36 6.29
N ALA A 730 -43.85 -30.59 5.02
CA ALA A 730 -44.82 -29.74 4.32
C ALA A 730 -46.26 -30.12 4.69
N GLY A 731 -47.06 -29.11 4.98
CA GLY A 731 -48.47 -29.28 5.31
C GLY A 731 -49.33 -28.13 4.80
N THR A 732 -50.63 -28.28 5.00
CA THR A 732 -51.66 -27.36 4.51
C THR A 732 -52.65 -26.97 5.61
N THR A 733 -53.18 -25.75 5.54
CA THR A 733 -54.33 -25.33 6.35
C THR A 733 -55.32 -24.55 5.49
N ILE A 734 -56.62 -24.66 5.81
CA ILE A 734 -57.70 -24.05 5.02
C ILE A 734 -58.16 -22.77 5.74
N GLN A 735 -57.72 -21.58 5.30
CA GLN A 735 -58.25 -20.32 5.83
C GLN A 735 -59.12 -19.62 4.78
N SER A 736 -60.41 -19.39 5.11
CA SER A 736 -61.30 -18.50 4.35
C SER A 736 -61.32 -18.77 2.82
N LYS A 737 -61.47 -20.05 2.44
CA LYS A 737 -61.51 -20.61 1.07
C LYS A 737 -60.19 -20.65 0.29
N ASN A 738 -59.07 -20.22 0.85
CA ASN A 738 -57.74 -20.40 0.24
C ASN A 738 -56.92 -21.44 1.03
N GLU A 739 -56.22 -22.30 0.29
CA GLU A 739 -55.31 -23.31 0.84
C GLU A 739 -53.94 -22.69 1.08
N ILE A 740 -53.51 -22.64 2.35
CA ILE A 740 -52.19 -22.10 2.74
C ILE A 740 -51.23 -23.26 2.96
N VAL A 741 -50.15 -23.28 2.19
CA VAL A 741 -49.11 -24.31 2.24
C VAL A 741 -47.87 -23.78 2.96
N GLY A 742 -47.31 -24.57 3.89
CA GLY A 742 -46.15 -24.18 4.69
C GLY A 742 -45.33 -25.37 5.20
N LEU A 743 -44.19 -25.08 5.83
CA LEU A 743 -43.36 -26.06 6.54
C LEU A 743 -43.66 -25.99 8.04
N PHE A 744 -43.83 -27.16 8.65
CA PHE A 744 -44.27 -27.31 10.02
C PHE A 744 -43.44 -28.37 10.75
N GLY A 745 -43.44 -28.29 12.08
CA GLY A 745 -42.88 -29.32 12.94
C GLY A 745 -43.71 -30.61 12.84
N PRO A 746 -43.13 -31.79 13.08
CA PRO A 746 -43.91 -33.03 13.13
C PRO A 746 -45.08 -32.93 14.10
N ASP A 747 -44.87 -32.37 15.29
CA ASP A 747 -45.87 -32.18 16.33
C ASP A 747 -46.95 -31.15 16.00
N GLU A 748 -46.73 -30.26 15.04
CA GLU A 748 -47.72 -29.29 14.59
C GLU A 748 -48.73 -29.89 13.59
N LEU A 749 -48.39 -31.04 12.98
CA LEU A 749 -49.15 -31.63 11.88
C LEU A 749 -50.11 -32.74 12.32
N LEU A 750 -51.26 -32.80 11.66
CA LEU A 750 -52.28 -33.84 11.80
C LEU A 750 -52.44 -34.64 10.51
N PHE A 751 -52.78 -35.94 10.64
CA PHE A 751 -53.19 -36.74 9.49
C PHE A 751 -54.53 -36.26 8.92
N SER A 752 -54.72 -36.43 7.60
CA SER A 752 -55.87 -35.94 6.84
C SER A 752 -57.22 -36.47 7.34
N GLU A 753 -57.26 -37.70 7.85
CA GLU A 753 -58.48 -38.32 8.36
C GLU A 753 -59.07 -37.57 9.58
N ALA A 754 -58.22 -37.13 10.50
CA ALA A 754 -58.66 -36.33 11.65
C ALA A 754 -59.21 -34.96 11.21
N ALA A 755 -58.55 -34.34 10.24
CA ALA A 755 -58.95 -33.03 9.72
C ALA A 755 -60.30 -33.06 8.97
N HIS A 756 -60.56 -34.13 8.20
CA HIS A 756 -61.85 -34.32 7.53
C HIS A 756 -63.02 -34.43 8.52
N GLN A 757 -62.79 -35.08 9.66
CA GLN A 757 -63.81 -35.19 10.71
C GLN A 757 -64.03 -33.87 11.47
N LEU A 758 -62.96 -33.10 11.70
CA LEU A 758 -63.03 -31.83 12.44
C LEU A 758 -63.63 -30.68 11.63
N LYS A 759 -63.59 -30.72 10.29
CA LYS A 759 -64.04 -29.64 9.39
C LYS A 759 -63.54 -28.24 9.80
N SER A 760 -62.38 -28.18 10.47
CA SER A 760 -61.84 -26.96 11.05
C SER A 760 -60.84 -26.30 10.10
N ASN A 761 -60.90 -24.98 10.05
CA ASN A 761 -60.05 -24.11 9.23
C ASN A 761 -58.71 -23.74 9.92
N THR A 762 -58.45 -24.27 11.12
CA THR A 762 -57.30 -23.89 11.97
C THR A 762 -56.25 -24.98 12.13
N VAL A 763 -56.50 -26.19 11.60
CA VAL A 763 -55.61 -27.34 11.74
C VAL A 763 -54.61 -27.42 10.58
N HIS A 764 -53.37 -27.80 10.88
CA HIS A 764 -52.34 -28.08 9.87
C HIS A 764 -52.34 -29.58 9.53
N ILE A 765 -52.49 -29.90 8.24
CA ILE A 765 -52.59 -31.26 7.72
C ILE A 765 -51.31 -31.62 7.00
N ILE A 766 -50.71 -32.77 7.32
CA ILE A 766 -49.56 -33.28 6.58
C ILE A 766 -49.95 -33.68 5.15
N PHE A 767 -49.10 -33.38 4.18
CA PHE A 767 -49.28 -33.86 2.81
C PHE A 767 -49.00 -35.37 2.69
N TRP A 768 -50.00 -36.18 3.05
CA TRP A 768 -49.95 -37.64 3.05
C TRP A 768 -51.25 -38.25 2.47
N PRO A 769 -51.19 -39.34 1.67
CA PRO A 769 -52.38 -40.01 1.17
C PRO A 769 -53.18 -40.67 2.30
N PRO A 770 -54.51 -40.54 2.33
CA PRO A 770 -55.36 -41.05 3.41
C PRO A 770 -55.40 -42.59 3.53
N ASP A 771 -55.04 -43.35 2.50
CA ASP A 771 -55.36 -44.79 2.41
C ASP A 771 -54.32 -45.75 3.05
N SER A 772 -53.51 -45.31 4.02
CA SER A 772 -52.34 -46.10 4.49
C SER A 772 -52.06 -46.08 6.00
N ILE A 773 -53.11 -46.20 6.79
CA ILE A 773 -53.08 -46.15 8.28
C ILE A 773 -52.23 -47.29 8.89
N ASP A 774 -52.02 -48.41 8.18
CA ASP A 774 -51.22 -49.57 8.63
C ASP A 774 -49.81 -49.67 8.02
N SER A 775 -49.25 -48.58 7.48
CA SER A 775 -47.90 -48.59 6.90
C SER A 775 -46.79 -48.37 7.93
N SER A 776 -45.60 -48.96 7.73
CA SER A 776 -44.39 -48.65 8.52
C SER A 776 -44.04 -47.15 8.52
N ILE A 777 -44.47 -46.46 7.46
CA ILE A 777 -44.33 -45.01 7.26
C ILE A 777 -45.23 -44.24 8.23
N TYR A 778 -46.47 -44.67 8.40
CA TYR A 778 -47.41 -44.08 9.35
C TYR A 778 -46.86 -44.15 10.79
N HIS A 779 -46.37 -45.32 11.20
CA HIS A 779 -45.74 -45.48 12.52
C HIS A 779 -44.45 -44.68 12.67
N PHE A 780 -43.64 -44.54 11.61
CA PHE A 780 -42.46 -43.70 11.62
C PHE A 780 -42.81 -42.22 11.82
N LEU A 781 -43.80 -41.70 11.08
CA LEU A 781 -44.28 -40.32 11.23
C LEU A 781 -44.87 -40.06 12.62
N CYS A 782 -45.63 -41.02 13.17
CA CYS A 782 -46.09 -40.96 14.56
C CYS A 782 -44.91 -40.93 15.54
N SER A 783 -43.86 -41.72 15.31
CA SER A 783 -42.66 -41.74 16.16
C SER A 783 -41.89 -40.42 16.13
N LEU A 784 -41.98 -39.66 15.03
CA LEU A 784 -41.41 -38.32 14.88
C LEU A 784 -42.27 -37.21 15.49
N GLY A 785 -43.56 -37.45 15.71
CA GLY A 785 -44.46 -36.52 16.40
C GLY A 785 -45.72 -36.12 15.63
N VAL A 786 -45.90 -36.59 14.38
CA VAL A 786 -47.14 -36.32 13.60
C VAL A 786 -48.34 -36.91 14.32
N ARG A 787 -49.35 -36.09 14.54
CA ARG A 787 -50.48 -36.43 15.41
C ARG A 787 -51.60 -37.13 14.64
N GLU A 788 -52.19 -38.14 15.28
CA GLU A 788 -53.41 -38.80 14.81
C GLU A 788 -54.68 -38.04 15.21
N ALA A 789 -54.60 -37.22 16.25
CA ALA A 789 -55.69 -36.38 16.75
C ALA A 789 -55.10 -35.10 17.37
N PRO A 790 -55.82 -33.97 17.36
CA PRO A 790 -55.36 -32.74 18.00
C PRO A 790 -55.01 -32.97 19.47
N ASN A 791 -54.24 -32.07 20.10
CA ASN A 791 -54.14 -32.16 21.56
C ASN A 791 -55.50 -31.83 22.17
N LEU A 792 -55.79 -32.43 23.34
CA LEU A 792 -57.05 -32.21 24.04
C LEU A 792 -57.32 -30.72 24.28
N ASP A 793 -56.27 -29.96 24.58
CA ASP A 793 -56.35 -28.52 24.82
C ASP A 793 -56.77 -27.75 23.56
N ASP A 794 -56.11 -28.03 22.44
CA ASP A 794 -56.44 -27.45 21.13
C ASP A 794 -57.88 -27.80 20.72
N LEU A 795 -58.31 -29.03 20.99
CA LEU A 795 -59.67 -29.51 20.69
C LEU A 795 -60.73 -28.83 21.56
N ILE A 796 -60.46 -28.61 22.85
CA ILE A 796 -61.35 -27.88 23.75
C ILE A 796 -61.48 -26.42 23.31
N ASP A 797 -60.38 -25.78 22.92
CA ASP A 797 -60.39 -24.40 22.44
C ASP A 797 -61.19 -24.29 21.12
N MET A 798 -61.05 -25.26 20.21
CA MET A 798 -61.89 -25.35 19.00
C MET A 798 -63.38 -25.47 19.32
N ILE A 799 -63.77 -26.34 20.27
CA ILE A 799 -65.18 -26.48 20.69
C ILE A 799 -65.72 -25.16 21.26
N ALA A 800 -64.91 -24.47 22.06
CA ALA A 800 -65.29 -23.19 22.66
C ALA A 800 -65.41 -22.06 21.62
N GLU A 801 -64.62 -22.10 20.55
CA GLU A 801 -64.68 -21.15 19.44
C GLU A 801 -65.87 -21.42 18.51
N ASP A 802 -66.13 -22.68 18.17
CA ASP A 802 -67.32 -23.10 17.42
C ASP A 802 -68.61 -22.65 18.11
N PHE A 803 -68.65 -22.73 19.44
CA PHE A 803 -69.76 -22.23 20.23
C PHE A 803 -69.94 -20.70 20.10
N LYS A 804 -68.86 -19.92 20.11
CA LYS A 804 -68.93 -18.45 19.99
C LYS A 804 -69.36 -18.00 18.60
N ASN A 805 -69.03 -18.78 17.57
CA ASN A 805 -69.24 -18.40 16.17
C ASN A 805 -70.68 -18.65 15.66
N GLN A 806 -71.50 -19.42 16.40
CA GLN A 806 -72.91 -19.60 16.06
C GLN A 806 -73.75 -18.36 16.44
N ARG A 807 -74.62 -17.90 15.53
CA ARG A 807 -75.55 -16.80 15.79
C ARG A 807 -76.84 -17.33 16.41
N PHE A 808 -77.17 -16.84 17.60
CA PHE A 808 -78.30 -17.29 18.41
C PHE A 808 -79.54 -16.40 18.21
N GLU A 809 -80.09 -16.35 17.00
CA GLU A 809 -81.17 -15.40 16.66
C GLU A 809 -82.56 -15.80 17.20
N GLN A 810 -82.79 -17.06 17.58
CA GLN A 810 -84.09 -17.57 18.07
C GLN A 810 -84.00 -18.31 19.42
N GLY A 811 -82.98 -18.00 20.23
CA GLY A 811 -82.77 -18.66 21.52
C GLY A 811 -82.28 -20.11 21.37
N ALA A 812 -82.47 -20.89 22.44
CA ALA A 812 -81.90 -22.23 22.62
C ALA A 812 -82.11 -23.21 21.44
N SER A 813 -83.26 -23.15 20.77
CA SER A 813 -83.64 -24.09 19.70
C SER A 813 -82.82 -24.00 18.41
N SER A 814 -81.93 -23.02 18.25
CA SER A 814 -81.11 -22.84 17.03
C SER A 814 -79.67 -23.37 17.15
N TYR A 815 -79.29 -24.02 18.26
CA TYR A 815 -77.95 -24.57 18.45
C TYR A 815 -77.73 -25.85 17.64
N ILE A 816 -76.59 -25.96 16.95
CA ILE A 816 -76.19 -27.15 16.17
C ILE A 816 -74.91 -27.72 16.77
N ILE A 817 -74.84 -29.06 16.95
CA ILE A 817 -73.64 -29.74 17.47
C ILE A 817 -72.46 -29.48 16.50
N PRO A 818 -71.36 -28.85 16.96
CA PRO A 818 -70.23 -28.58 16.08
C PRO A 818 -69.39 -29.84 15.80
N PRO A 819 -68.73 -29.94 14.63
CA PRO A 819 -67.91 -31.09 14.26
C PRO A 819 -66.76 -31.41 15.24
N SER A 820 -66.20 -30.39 15.89
CA SER A 820 -65.17 -30.55 16.93
C SER A 820 -65.66 -31.33 18.15
N LEU A 821 -66.91 -31.10 18.56
CA LEU A 821 -67.55 -31.80 19.67
C LEU A 821 -67.95 -33.23 19.28
N GLU A 822 -68.42 -33.42 18.04
CA GLU A 822 -68.69 -34.75 17.48
C GLU A 822 -67.41 -35.59 17.35
N PHE A 823 -66.29 -34.98 16.92
CA PHE A 823 -64.99 -35.62 16.85
C PHE A 823 -64.51 -36.10 18.21
N LEU A 824 -64.58 -35.22 19.23
CA LEU A 824 -64.26 -35.61 20.61
C LEU A 824 -65.12 -36.78 21.06
N ALA A 825 -66.44 -36.71 20.82
CA ALA A 825 -67.37 -37.75 21.23
C ALA A 825 -67.04 -39.12 20.64
N LYS A 826 -66.68 -39.16 19.34
CA LYS A 826 -66.37 -40.41 18.62
C LYS A 826 -65.00 -40.99 18.95
N ASN A 827 -64.02 -40.15 19.29
CA ASN A 827 -62.60 -40.53 19.31
C ASN A 827 -61.93 -40.50 20.69
N VAL A 828 -62.65 -40.12 21.76
CA VAL A 828 -62.06 -39.92 23.09
C VAL A 828 -61.51 -41.20 23.73
N GLU A 829 -62.15 -42.36 23.52
CA GLU A 829 -61.62 -43.64 24.02
C GLU A 829 -60.30 -44.01 23.36
N LYS A 830 -60.17 -43.72 22.06
CA LYS A 830 -58.99 -44.07 21.25
C LYS A 830 -57.81 -43.14 21.50
N HIS A 831 -58.03 -41.82 21.46
CA HIS A 831 -56.92 -40.84 21.44
C HIS A 831 -56.75 -40.07 22.76
N TYR A 832 -57.74 -40.06 23.66
CA TYR A 832 -57.67 -39.33 24.93
C TYR A 832 -58.00 -40.22 26.16
N PRO A 833 -57.38 -41.41 26.32
CA PRO A 833 -57.73 -42.36 27.38
C PRO A 833 -57.49 -41.80 28.80
N GLU A 834 -56.59 -40.83 28.95
CA GLU A 834 -56.29 -40.19 30.25
C GLU A 834 -57.47 -39.37 30.81
N LEU A 835 -58.44 -38.97 29.97
CA LEU A 835 -59.70 -38.38 30.45
C LEU A 835 -60.47 -39.33 31.38
N TRP A 836 -60.35 -40.64 31.15
CA TRP A 836 -61.02 -41.68 31.93
C TRP A 836 -60.26 -42.08 33.19
N LYS A 837 -58.92 -42.04 33.17
CA LYS A 837 -58.07 -42.52 34.28
C LYS A 837 -58.03 -41.56 35.47
N LYS A 838 -58.15 -40.25 35.24
CA LYS A 838 -58.22 -39.26 36.31
C LYS A 838 -59.69 -38.95 36.60
N LYS A 839 -60.29 -39.61 37.60
CA LYS A 839 -61.67 -39.35 38.14
C LYS A 839 -61.92 -37.91 38.64
N THR A 840 -61.03 -36.97 38.33
CA THR A 840 -61.11 -35.54 38.65
C THR A 840 -60.52 -34.73 37.49
N ASN A 841 -61.07 -34.85 36.27
CA ASN A 841 -60.72 -33.95 35.19
C ASN A 841 -61.68 -32.74 35.22
N ARG A 842 -61.14 -31.53 35.44
CA ARG A 842 -61.89 -30.30 35.71
C ARG A 842 -61.91 -29.30 34.54
N ARG A 843 -61.63 -29.73 33.32
CA ARG A 843 -61.61 -28.81 32.16
C ARG A 843 -62.95 -28.87 31.45
N ALA A 844 -63.72 -27.78 31.60
CA ALA A 844 -65.05 -27.67 31.03
C ALA A 844 -65.00 -27.04 29.63
N PHE A 845 -65.71 -27.64 28.68
CA PHE A 845 -65.61 -27.32 27.24
C PHE A 845 -66.85 -26.62 26.67
N LEU A 846 -67.92 -26.46 27.45
CA LEU A 846 -69.14 -25.70 27.08
C LEU A 846 -69.54 -24.70 28.19
N PRO A 847 -70.15 -23.55 27.84
CA PRO A 847 -70.51 -22.54 28.83
C PRO A 847 -71.71 -22.95 29.71
N ALA A 848 -71.69 -22.50 30.96
CA ALA A 848 -72.69 -22.79 32.00
C ALA A 848 -74.13 -22.32 31.69
N GLN A 849 -74.25 -21.23 30.93
CA GLN A 849 -75.49 -20.52 30.67
C GLN A 849 -75.51 -20.00 29.22
N TRP A 850 -76.70 -19.92 28.62
CA TRP A 850 -76.90 -19.18 27.37
C TRP A 850 -76.47 -17.71 27.57
N PRO A 851 -75.77 -17.09 26.62
CA PRO A 851 -75.40 -15.69 26.75
C PRO A 851 -76.64 -14.80 26.88
N ALA A 852 -76.79 -14.14 28.03
CA ALA A 852 -77.88 -13.20 28.28
C ALA A 852 -77.63 -11.90 27.49
N ASN A 853 -78.33 -11.76 26.36
CA ASN A 853 -78.39 -10.58 25.50
C ASN A 853 -77.03 -10.18 24.83
N PRO A 854 -76.94 -10.08 23.49
CA PRO A 854 -75.66 -9.86 22.77
C PRO A 854 -74.96 -8.52 23.07
N SER A 855 -75.62 -7.60 23.78
CA SER A 855 -75.17 -6.22 24.02
C SER A 855 -74.60 -5.97 25.42
N SER A 856 -74.54 -6.95 26.33
CA SER A 856 -73.89 -6.79 27.64
C SER A 856 -72.41 -7.23 27.62
N ARG A 857 -71.49 -6.30 27.31
CA ARG A 857 -70.03 -6.54 27.27
C ARG A 857 -69.33 -6.66 28.64
N ARG A 858 -70.05 -6.96 29.72
CA ARG A 858 -69.46 -7.19 31.06
C ARG A 858 -70.18 -8.31 31.80
N ALA A 859 -69.80 -9.54 31.49
CA ALA A 859 -69.95 -10.67 32.40
C ALA A 859 -68.55 -11.26 32.67
N ASN A 860 -68.23 -11.38 33.96
CA ASN A 860 -66.93 -11.75 34.50
C ASN A 860 -66.37 -13.07 33.93
N ARG A 861 -65.11 -13.01 33.51
CA ARG A 861 -64.34 -14.08 32.83
C ARG A 861 -63.80 -15.16 33.78
N LYS A 862 -64.46 -15.45 34.91
CA LYS A 862 -63.89 -16.35 35.93
C LYS A 862 -64.77 -17.46 36.52
N ASP A 863 -66.01 -17.69 36.05
CA ASP A 863 -66.82 -18.75 36.70
C ASP A 863 -67.92 -19.42 35.84
N ASN A 864 -67.72 -19.64 34.54
CA ASN A 864 -68.77 -20.24 33.69
C ASN A 864 -68.33 -21.39 32.77
N SER A 865 -67.35 -22.20 33.20
CA SER A 865 -67.03 -23.49 32.58
C SER A 865 -67.38 -24.61 33.58
N ILE A 866 -68.52 -25.30 33.40
CA ILE A 866 -69.02 -26.27 34.38
C ILE A 866 -68.65 -27.71 34.03
N VAL A 867 -68.09 -28.41 35.02
CA VAL A 867 -68.10 -29.88 35.17
C VAL A 867 -69.40 -30.23 35.91
N LEU A 868 -70.34 -30.86 35.22
CA LEU A 868 -71.74 -30.99 35.68
C LEU A 868 -71.86 -32.14 36.69
N MET A 869 -71.80 -31.84 37.99
CA MET A 869 -71.79 -32.84 39.06
C MET A 869 -73.15 -33.53 39.34
N SER A 870 -74.25 -33.10 38.72
CA SER A 870 -75.57 -33.71 38.88
C SER A 870 -76.42 -33.62 37.62
N VAL A 871 -77.26 -34.65 37.42
CA VAL A 871 -78.19 -34.82 36.29
C VAL A 871 -79.11 -33.61 36.16
N GLU A 872 -79.70 -33.15 37.26
CA GLU A 872 -80.58 -31.97 37.30
C GLU A 872 -79.94 -30.71 36.71
N LYS A 873 -78.61 -30.54 36.85
CA LYS A 873 -77.89 -29.36 36.34
C LYS A 873 -77.64 -29.42 34.84
N ILE A 874 -77.47 -30.62 34.26
CA ILE A 874 -77.44 -30.77 32.79
C ILE A 874 -78.76 -30.27 32.24
N PHE A 875 -79.87 -30.72 32.83
CA PHE A 875 -81.22 -30.48 32.32
C PHE A 875 -81.83 -29.13 32.71
N LYS A 876 -81.08 -28.11 33.14
CA LYS A 876 -81.62 -26.75 33.42
C LYS A 876 -81.79 -25.92 32.16
N ASN A 877 -82.83 -25.07 32.11
CA ASN A 877 -83.18 -24.18 30.98
C ASN A 877 -82.04 -23.26 30.50
N SER A 878 -80.99 -23.07 31.30
CA SER A 878 -79.84 -22.25 30.97
C SER A 878 -78.72 -23.01 30.23
N ASN A 879 -78.69 -24.35 30.21
CA ASN A 879 -77.57 -25.11 29.65
C ASN A 879 -77.64 -25.26 28.12
N PRO A 880 -76.59 -24.93 27.36
CA PRO A 880 -76.56 -25.08 25.90
C PRO A 880 -76.78 -26.51 25.38
N LEU A 881 -76.42 -27.54 26.14
CA LEU A 881 -76.64 -28.95 25.75
C LEU A 881 -78.13 -29.34 25.74
N CYS A 882 -78.98 -28.62 26.49
CA CYS A 882 -80.43 -28.85 26.51
C CYS A 882 -81.20 -28.00 25.49
N ALA A 883 -80.47 -27.17 24.74
CA ALA A 883 -80.99 -26.28 23.73
C ALA A 883 -81.18 -27.01 22.38
N CYS A 884 -80.33 -28.01 22.11
CA CYS A 884 -80.51 -29.01 21.05
C CYS A 884 -81.59 -30.05 21.44
N PRO A 885 -82.14 -30.80 20.48
CA PRO A 885 -83.01 -31.93 20.77
C PRO A 885 -82.34 -32.87 21.78
N LEU A 886 -82.91 -32.96 22.98
CA LEU A 886 -82.40 -33.81 24.06
C LEU A 886 -82.08 -35.25 23.59
N PRO A 887 -82.88 -35.88 22.72
CA PRO A 887 -82.58 -37.20 22.20
C PRO A 887 -81.31 -37.25 21.35
N GLN A 888 -80.93 -36.19 20.63
CA GLN A 888 -79.73 -36.17 19.78
C GLN A 888 -78.45 -36.03 20.59
N VAL A 889 -78.45 -35.19 21.63
CA VAL A 889 -77.31 -35.06 22.54
C VAL A 889 -77.15 -36.34 23.35
N VAL A 890 -78.25 -36.88 23.89
CA VAL A 890 -78.21 -38.15 24.61
C VAL A 890 -77.83 -39.30 23.67
N ALA A 891 -78.29 -39.34 22.42
CA ALA A 891 -77.88 -40.35 21.44
C ALA A 891 -76.39 -40.24 21.11
N LEU A 892 -75.89 -39.05 20.78
CA LEU A 892 -74.47 -38.83 20.47
C LEU A 892 -73.56 -39.29 21.61
N PHE A 893 -73.93 -38.95 22.85
CA PHE A 893 -73.17 -39.34 24.02
C PHE A 893 -73.48 -40.77 24.50
N LYS A 894 -74.58 -41.42 24.12
CA LYS A 894 -74.91 -42.81 24.48
C LYS A 894 -74.37 -43.82 23.47
N GLU A 895 -74.35 -43.44 22.19
CA GLU A 895 -73.88 -44.26 21.08
C GLU A 895 -72.36 -44.37 21.09
N HIS A 896 -71.68 -43.34 21.58
CA HIS A 896 -70.22 -43.28 21.58
C HIS A 896 -69.58 -43.15 22.97
N LEU A 897 -70.33 -42.84 24.05
CA LEU A 897 -69.75 -42.53 25.38
C LEU A 897 -70.60 -42.87 26.63
N ASP A 898 -70.04 -42.60 27.82
CA ASP A 898 -70.75 -42.53 29.11
C ASP A 898 -70.96 -41.05 29.51
N LEU A 899 -72.17 -40.68 29.94
CA LEU A 899 -72.52 -39.30 30.34
C LEU A 899 -71.72 -38.82 31.57
N SER A 900 -71.05 -39.72 32.29
CA SER A 900 -70.10 -39.40 33.38
C SER A 900 -68.98 -38.43 32.95
N ILE A 901 -68.62 -38.42 31.67
CA ILE A 901 -67.57 -37.53 31.10
C ILE A 901 -67.95 -36.05 31.17
N LEU A 902 -69.24 -35.72 31.18
CA LEU A 902 -69.72 -34.35 31.39
C LEU A 902 -69.55 -33.88 32.85
N GLY A 903 -69.01 -34.73 33.73
CA GLY A 903 -68.79 -34.47 35.14
C GLY A 903 -69.86 -35.07 36.05
N LEU A 904 -70.79 -35.87 35.53
CA LEU A 904 -71.89 -36.45 36.31
C LEU A 904 -71.37 -37.50 37.28
N LYS A 905 -71.81 -37.41 38.54
CA LYS A 905 -71.48 -38.42 39.56
C LYS A 905 -72.21 -39.75 39.35
N GLU A 906 -73.41 -39.73 38.77
CA GLU A 906 -74.28 -40.91 38.61
C GLU A 906 -75.00 -40.84 37.26
N LYS A 907 -75.12 -41.99 36.57
CA LYS A 907 -75.90 -42.12 35.34
C LYS A 907 -77.38 -41.98 35.68
N PRO A 908 -78.13 -41.04 35.09
CA PRO A 908 -79.55 -40.88 35.41
C PRO A 908 -80.32 -42.15 35.10
N SER A 909 -81.20 -42.56 36.02
CA SER A 909 -82.21 -43.55 35.70
C SER A 909 -83.20 -42.99 34.69
N LEU A 910 -83.79 -43.86 33.86
CA LEU A 910 -84.82 -43.48 32.90
C LEU A 910 -85.99 -42.75 33.59
N LYS A 911 -86.30 -43.16 34.83
CA LYS A 911 -87.34 -42.57 35.68
C LYS A 911 -87.02 -41.13 36.05
N GLU A 912 -85.79 -40.84 36.49
CA GLU A 912 -85.37 -39.46 36.85
C GLU A 912 -85.33 -38.54 35.63
N ALA A 913 -84.80 -39.01 34.50
CA ALA A 913 -84.80 -38.23 33.26
C ALA A 913 -86.24 -37.92 32.79
N PHE A 914 -87.16 -38.88 32.97
CA PHE A 914 -88.58 -38.73 32.64
C PHE A 914 -89.33 -37.81 33.61
N GLU A 915 -89.13 -37.94 34.93
CA GLU A 915 -89.75 -37.08 35.94
C GLU A 915 -89.35 -35.60 35.75
N ILE A 916 -88.08 -35.33 35.46
CA ILE A 916 -87.58 -33.97 35.16
C ILE A 916 -88.19 -33.41 33.86
N LEU A 917 -88.42 -34.28 32.86
CA LEU A 917 -89.04 -33.92 31.59
C LEU A 917 -90.54 -33.63 31.77
N MET A 918 -91.21 -34.37 32.66
CA MET A 918 -92.62 -34.20 33.02
C MET A 918 -92.89 -32.99 33.91
N GLU A 919 -91.97 -32.60 34.79
CA GLU A 919 -92.01 -31.32 35.51
C GLU A 919 -92.07 -30.11 34.56
N ARG A 920 -91.59 -30.28 33.32
CA ARG A 920 -91.55 -29.24 32.29
C ARG A 920 -92.56 -29.41 31.16
N LYS A 921 -93.64 -30.15 31.41
CA LYS A 921 -94.73 -30.42 30.45
C LYS A 921 -95.25 -29.17 29.70
N ASN A 922 -95.25 -28.00 30.33
CA ASN A 922 -95.76 -26.76 29.74
C ASN A 922 -94.84 -26.10 28.70
N VAL A 923 -93.55 -26.46 28.65
CA VAL A 923 -92.56 -25.94 27.68
C VAL A 923 -92.34 -26.94 26.55
N VAL A 924 -92.37 -28.23 26.86
CA VAL A 924 -91.99 -29.33 25.96
C VAL A 924 -93.15 -29.83 25.09
N LEU A 925 -94.40 -29.73 25.57
CA LEU A 925 -95.60 -30.23 24.86
C LEU A 925 -96.29 -29.19 23.98
N THR A 926 -95.61 -28.09 23.63
CA THR A 926 -96.16 -27.02 22.79
C THR A 926 -96.09 -27.33 21.28
N SER A 927 -95.36 -28.36 20.86
CA SER A 927 -95.25 -28.80 19.47
C SER A 927 -95.61 -30.28 19.29
N LEU A 928 -96.43 -30.56 18.27
CA LEU A 928 -96.87 -31.91 17.89
C LEU A 928 -95.68 -32.78 17.42
N GLU A 929 -94.70 -32.16 16.77
CA GLU A 929 -93.46 -32.81 16.30
C GLU A 929 -92.56 -33.25 17.46
N TRP A 930 -92.50 -32.44 18.51
CA TRP A 930 -91.67 -32.67 19.69
C TRP A 930 -92.25 -33.78 20.56
N THR A 931 -93.57 -33.74 20.72
CA THR A 931 -94.35 -34.79 21.40
C THR A 931 -94.13 -36.13 20.68
N GLY A 932 -94.19 -36.16 19.35
CA GLY A 932 -93.95 -37.37 18.55
C GLY A 932 -92.53 -37.95 18.70
N SER A 933 -91.49 -37.11 18.71
CA SER A 933 -90.10 -37.55 18.93
C SER A 933 -89.87 -38.10 20.34
N ILE A 934 -90.50 -37.50 21.36
CA ILE A 934 -90.44 -37.99 22.74
C ILE A 934 -91.14 -39.34 22.86
N PHE A 935 -92.32 -39.51 22.25
CA PHE A 935 -93.02 -40.79 22.24
C PHE A 935 -92.27 -41.88 21.46
N LYS A 936 -91.61 -41.54 20.34
CA LYS A 936 -90.72 -42.49 19.63
C LYS A 936 -89.53 -42.91 20.48
N PHE A 937 -88.90 -41.96 21.18
CA PHE A 937 -87.83 -42.24 22.12
C PHE A 937 -88.34 -43.11 23.30
N MET A 938 -89.55 -42.86 23.81
CA MET A 938 -90.18 -43.70 24.82
C MET A 938 -90.46 -45.12 24.31
N ASN A 939 -90.95 -45.26 23.08
CA ASN A 939 -91.23 -46.57 22.47
C ASN A 939 -89.97 -47.39 22.16
N SER A 940 -88.80 -46.77 22.01
CA SER A 940 -87.55 -47.49 21.79
C SER A 940 -86.87 -47.97 23.09
N LEU A 941 -87.51 -47.75 24.24
CA LEU A 941 -86.99 -48.14 25.56
C LEU A 941 -87.79 -49.35 26.09
N ASP A 942 -87.22 -50.55 25.94
CA ASP A 942 -87.79 -51.79 26.49
C ASP A 942 -87.92 -51.72 28.02
N GLY A 943 -89.07 -52.13 28.56
CA GLY A 943 -89.25 -52.41 30.00
C GLY A 943 -89.73 -51.25 30.88
N MET A 944 -90.69 -50.42 30.45
CA MET A 944 -91.33 -49.44 31.34
C MET A 944 -92.09 -50.13 32.49
N GLY A 945 -91.69 -49.85 33.73
CA GLY A 945 -92.34 -50.33 34.95
C GLY A 945 -93.80 -49.87 35.08
N THR A 946 -94.63 -50.68 35.75
CA THR A 946 -96.08 -50.49 35.93
C THR A 946 -96.44 -49.14 36.57
N GLU A 947 -95.63 -48.68 37.53
CA GLU A 947 -95.82 -47.41 38.24
C GLU A 947 -95.71 -46.18 37.32
N LEU A 948 -94.78 -46.22 36.34
CA LEU A 948 -94.58 -45.10 35.40
C LEU A 948 -95.67 -45.05 34.33
N LYS A 949 -96.14 -46.22 33.87
CA LYS A 949 -97.30 -46.32 32.96
C LYS A 949 -98.57 -45.73 33.60
N GLU A 950 -98.73 -45.94 34.91
CA GLU A 950 -99.86 -45.41 35.68
C GLU A 950 -99.75 -43.89 35.91
N GLN A 951 -98.53 -43.33 36.00
CA GLN A 951 -98.33 -41.88 36.04
C GLN A 951 -98.58 -41.23 34.68
N ILE A 952 -98.14 -41.87 33.59
CA ILE A 952 -98.38 -41.41 32.22
C ILE A 952 -99.88 -41.39 31.90
N SER A 953 -100.62 -42.42 32.30
CA SER A 953 -102.08 -42.50 32.07
C SER A 953 -102.88 -41.48 32.89
N LYS A 954 -102.32 -40.91 33.96
CA LYS A 954 -102.92 -39.86 34.80
C LYS A 954 -102.64 -38.44 34.32
N LEU A 955 -101.85 -38.27 33.26
CA LEU A 955 -101.61 -36.95 32.67
C LEU A 955 -102.86 -36.50 31.91
N ALA A 956 -103.49 -35.44 32.41
CA ALA A 956 -104.55 -34.75 31.68
C ALA A 956 -103.93 -34.08 30.44
N PHE A 957 -104.03 -34.74 29.28
CA PHE A 957 -103.81 -34.11 27.99
C PHE A 957 -104.98 -33.16 27.75
N ILE A 958 -104.77 -31.86 27.90
CA ILE A 958 -105.78 -30.86 27.54
C ILE A 958 -105.97 -30.95 26.02
N PRO A 959 -107.17 -31.29 25.50
CA PRO A 959 -107.45 -31.11 24.09
C PRO A 959 -107.51 -29.59 23.86
N PHE A 960 -106.61 -29.04 23.04
CA PHE A 960 -106.76 -27.67 22.59
C PHE A 960 -108.04 -27.60 21.75
N GLN A 961 -109.10 -27.01 22.30
CA GLN A 961 -110.32 -26.64 21.58
C GLN A 961 -109.92 -25.65 20.47
N GLY A 962 -109.78 -26.16 19.25
CA GLY A 962 -109.41 -25.35 18.09
C GLY A 962 -109.04 -26.17 16.85
N CYS A 963 -109.64 -27.35 16.65
CA CYS A 963 -109.54 -28.09 15.39
C CYS A 963 -110.93 -28.62 15.00
N THR A 964 -111.74 -27.77 14.38
CA THR A 964 -112.83 -28.24 13.51
C THR A 964 -112.21 -28.69 12.19
N ASN A 965 -111.66 -29.92 12.18
CA ASN A 965 -111.56 -30.84 11.04
C ASN A 965 -110.48 -31.88 11.33
N CYS A 966 -110.87 -32.94 12.04
CA CYS A 966 -110.15 -34.21 12.02
C CYS A 966 -111.16 -35.32 11.71
N TYR A 967 -111.28 -35.69 10.43
CA TYR A 967 -111.59 -37.07 10.07
C TYR A 967 -110.24 -37.77 9.89
N ASP A 968 -109.82 -38.48 10.93
CA ASP A 968 -109.28 -39.83 10.86
C ASP A 968 -108.69 -40.20 12.21
N SER A 969 -109.61 -40.69 13.03
CA SER A 969 -109.39 -41.31 14.32
C SER A 969 -108.74 -42.69 14.15
N TYR A 970 -107.48 -42.84 14.49
CA TYR A 970 -106.93 -44.08 15.05
C TYR A 970 -105.69 -43.75 15.88
N LEU A 971 -105.87 -43.56 17.19
CA LEU A 971 -104.86 -43.83 18.22
C LEU A 971 -105.43 -43.51 19.61
N PHE A 972 -106.06 -44.49 20.23
CA PHE A 972 -105.80 -44.83 21.63
C PHE A 972 -105.94 -46.34 21.78
N LYS A 973 -104.80 -47.02 21.66
CA LYS A 973 -104.51 -48.26 22.37
C LYS A 973 -103.05 -48.22 22.81
#